data_AF-A0A430B4Z5-F1
#
_entry.id   AF-A0A430B4Z5-F1
#
_cell.length_a   1.000
_cell.length_b   1.000
_cell.length_c   1.000
_cell.angle_alpha   90.00
_cell.angle_beta   90.00
_cell.angle_gamma   90.00
#
_symmetry.space_group_name_H-M   'P 1'
#
loop_
_entity.id
_entity.type
_entity.pdbx_description
1 polymer ?
#
loop_
_entity_poly.entity_id
_entity_poly.type
_entity_poly.pdbx_seq_one_letter_code
_entity_poly.pdbx_strand_id
1 'polypeptide(L)'
;MKKNEKVSISKKILAGALVFTFTLATGQKVYAVAYNSEEDYKNLGVRFWEDEKPGVDFYINATSKYLLKEVPNPTFGSTSGDWSVFSLSRGMYLGADYLNDIPADYFSNYIAEVEHEVMTNKKLGDPKLTDIDRIIYSLTPLNYNIHSVSPNQTDLTLKISESFPLVRKQGINSPIWTLLAINSGEYKLHPNSNGDTNWNTEAKMIHYILDREIEKGIVNGGGWALMDSKPDADITAMTIQSLAPYYLSEEKFNQTGIEDSHHITYKDLKVAVERGIAKLSNLQQAHGGFSSFKASNSESTAQVIVALTEMGINPKSVNVPLTTINQTVSFVTEGAVRDGVKTNNMVDALLSFWDNTKLNPETGYAGFRHVTEGNDGGGGAGTGTNGMASDQATYALIAYDRFMTGQARLQNLMDQKTTPYKSFKAKPVNLTYDINGMTDVKSSSYLASSKIKTDTNPPKGKIFKNWNSKQDGSGVSYKAGDILSMPKENITLYGQYDYQKYGLSLNSNDGKITATIPTTFTVDDTILLPTEETIQKDGFAFDGWYTTSDFKGNPIKQINKGTTENITLYAKWIGTDYLKVINSINNIGEVTLEKENKIKEARTDFDNLDKEQQNRVTNLNTLVAAEAKLKELFEAATEEEKINAAVKAVETSINEIGEVTLASQNSIEKARKEFNDLGANQNRVNPSLVQKLNDAEVTLSNLQISSVEQNIQAIGKEVTLDSKYKIESARNYYNKLSDIQKPLVKNYKELEAAEIQLKKLEEEAAEEARVNALLKSVSDAIQAIGTVNLYDDSETRIQFARHKLDNLEMKVKALVPKEEIDTLENSEKEYKRLLTDRNERVQAVETSITAIETVTADSVSKIENARKLYDALSDQEKPLVKNSADLIKAEKELEIVKKVKQVEILIDSIGTVASENREKIVKADKAFNDLGQHKERVSSTHKKALEMNKNSLKLADDIKKFDVSHINADSKSSIDNLNKRASVLSKHLSKDETNKLKTINSKLELARKNEEAQLKLATNLINSLVLGDKSKENQVTNGANHVGATKKARLELAKVTSSYGKSLPDYHQSEMRLIEAEGRVKAIEEVITKIDNLPEISQLKPKDSRLVNEINNLFNQLAKVEQNEVTNRQVLADAKSQLSKAGSRYGSNKSSNAPSSRKPASNKRVSTKAVSKRKPLPKTGETTQNYITSLGVAMLGSLFFWKKKEEKDSLL
;
A
#
# COMPACT_ATOMS: atom_id res chain seq x y z
N MET A 1 73.73 -31.99 -8.94
CA MET A 1 73.31 -33.40 -8.72
C MET A 1 72.41 -33.46 -7.49
N LYS A 2 71.46 -34.42 -7.42
CA LYS A 2 70.77 -35.01 -6.23
C LYS A 2 70.58 -34.13 -4.96
N LYS A 3 69.41 -34.04 -4.31
CA LYS A 3 68.13 -34.80 -4.43
C LYS A 3 67.01 -34.09 -3.62
N ASN A 4 65.76 -34.52 -3.82
CA ASN A 4 64.59 -34.34 -2.92
C ASN A 4 64.16 -32.90 -2.53
N GLU A 5 62.98 -32.48 -2.99
CA GLU A 5 61.76 -32.71 -2.19
C GLU A 5 60.51 -32.76 -3.09
N LYS A 6 59.39 -33.29 -2.57
CA LYS A 6 58.08 -33.34 -3.25
C LYS A 6 57.10 -32.44 -2.51
N VAL A 7 56.54 -31.44 -3.18
CA VAL A 7 55.35 -30.71 -2.69
C VAL A 7 54.18 -31.02 -3.62
N SER A 8 53.08 -31.54 -3.05
CA SER A 8 51.85 -31.86 -3.79
C SER A 8 51.04 -30.58 -4.03
N ILE A 9 50.95 -30.13 -5.28
CA ILE A 9 50.00 -29.09 -5.67
C ILE A 9 48.62 -29.73 -5.75
N SER A 10 47.87 -29.65 -4.65
CA SER A 10 46.50 -30.17 -4.55
C SER A 10 45.71 -29.40 -3.49
N LYS A 11 44.46 -29.03 -3.82
CA LYS A 11 43.49 -28.26 -3.00
C LYS A 11 43.82 -26.77 -2.79
N LYS A 12 43.36 -25.91 -3.72
CA LYS A 12 42.87 -24.55 -3.40
C LYS A 12 41.89 -23.97 -4.44
N ILE A 13 40.99 -24.80 -4.96
CA ILE A 13 39.83 -24.38 -5.76
C ILE A 13 38.59 -25.13 -5.26
N LEU A 14 37.89 -24.55 -4.28
CA LEU A 14 36.44 -24.73 -4.04
C LEU A 14 35.98 -23.78 -2.91
N ALA A 15 35.32 -22.68 -3.26
CA ALA A 15 34.60 -21.79 -2.34
C ALA A 15 33.47 -21.00 -3.04
N GLY A 16 33.08 -21.42 -4.25
CA GLY A 16 32.09 -20.76 -5.10
C GLY A 16 30.71 -21.42 -5.01
N ALA A 17 30.20 -21.65 -3.80
CA ALA A 17 28.93 -22.34 -3.58
C ALA A 17 27.72 -21.40 -3.68
N LEU A 18 27.49 -20.83 -4.87
CA LEU A 18 26.11 -20.73 -5.37
C LEU A 18 25.78 -22.11 -5.93
N VAL A 19 24.64 -22.70 -5.56
CA VAL A 19 24.27 -24.04 -6.06
C VAL A 19 23.63 -23.91 -7.44
N PHE A 20 24.46 -23.63 -8.43
CA PHE A 20 24.23 -24.04 -9.81
C PHE A 20 25.20 -25.18 -10.12
N THR A 21 24.66 -26.35 -10.43
CA THR A 21 25.45 -27.53 -10.76
C THR A 21 26.12 -27.36 -12.12
N PHE A 22 27.41 -27.04 -12.13
CA PHE A 22 28.23 -26.97 -13.33
C PHE A 22 28.38 -28.36 -14.01
N THR A 23 27.40 -28.71 -14.84
CA THR A 23 27.69 -29.44 -16.07
C THR A 23 28.08 -28.44 -17.15
N LEU A 24 29.05 -28.79 -18.01
CA LEU A 24 29.25 -28.09 -19.29
C LEU A 24 28.16 -28.53 -20.27
N ALA A 25 26.91 -28.19 -19.94
CA ALA A 25 25.77 -28.44 -20.80
C ALA A 25 25.85 -27.53 -22.04
N THR A 26 25.61 -28.10 -23.21
CA THR A 26 25.39 -27.33 -24.43
C THR A 26 24.09 -26.55 -24.27
N GLY A 27 24.20 -25.25 -23.97
CA GLY A 27 23.04 -24.38 -23.68
C GLY A 27 21.97 -24.51 -24.75
N GLN A 28 20.78 -24.96 -24.36
CA GLN A 28 19.64 -25.02 -25.26
C GLN A 28 19.18 -23.59 -25.57
N LYS A 29 18.84 -23.33 -26.84
CA LYS A 29 18.08 -22.12 -27.17
C LYS A 29 16.64 -22.32 -26.68
N VAL A 30 16.21 -21.46 -25.78
CA VAL A 30 14.85 -21.42 -25.27
C VAL A 30 14.07 -20.30 -25.98
N TYR A 31 12.78 -20.56 -26.21
CA TYR A 31 11.77 -19.60 -26.68
C TYR A 31 10.49 -19.88 -25.90
N ALA A 32 9.92 -18.88 -25.24
CA ALA A 32 8.79 -19.04 -24.33
C ALA A 32 7.99 -17.73 -24.24
N VAL A 33 7.09 -17.56 -25.23
CA VAL A 33 6.28 -16.38 -25.55
C VAL A 33 6.17 -15.38 -24.40
N ALA A 34 6.90 -14.29 -24.52
CA ALA A 34 6.86 -13.17 -23.59
C ALA A 34 5.43 -12.61 -23.43
N TYR A 35 5.11 -12.13 -22.24
CA TYR A 35 3.78 -11.63 -21.89
C TYR A 35 3.55 -10.20 -22.39
N ASN A 36 2.51 -9.98 -23.19
CA ASN A 36 2.16 -8.64 -23.65
C ASN A 36 1.20 -7.95 -22.68
N SER A 37 1.72 -7.08 -21.81
CA SER A 37 0.89 -6.35 -20.83
C SER A 37 -0.19 -5.44 -21.44
N GLU A 38 -0.13 -5.11 -22.74
CA GLU A 38 -1.15 -4.29 -23.43
C GLU A 38 -2.32 -5.13 -24.00
N GLU A 39 -2.15 -6.43 -24.19
CA GLU A 39 -3.11 -7.29 -24.92
C GLU A 39 -3.47 -8.58 -24.18
N ASP A 40 -2.50 -9.29 -23.63
CA ASP A 40 -2.71 -10.61 -23.01
C ASP A 40 -3.59 -10.52 -21.77
N TYR A 41 -3.61 -9.36 -21.09
CA TYR A 41 -4.44 -9.11 -19.90
C TYR A 41 -5.94 -9.36 -20.18
N LYS A 42 -6.38 -9.15 -21.43
CA LYS A 42 -7.76 -9.32 -21.90
C LYS A 42 -8.18 -10.80 -21.97
N ASN A 43 -7.22 -11.71 -21.97
CA ASN A 43 -7.41 -13.15 -22.20
C ASN A 43 -7.04 -14.02 -20.98
N LEU A 44 -6.80 -13.42 -19.81
CA LEU A 44 -6.33 -14.12 -18.60
C LEU A 44 -7.38 -15.02 -17.91
N GLY A 45 -8.64 -15.04 -18.37
CA GLY A 45 -9.75 -15.73 -17.69
C GLY A 45 -10.22 -15.05 -16.40
N VAL A 46 -9.49 -14.03 -15.92
CA VAL A 46 -9.93 -13.00 -14.99
C VAL A 46 -10.06 -11.67 -15.76
N ARG A 47 -11.13 -10.93 -15.51
CA ARG A 47 -11.40 -9.59 -16.05
C ARG A 47 -11.08 -8.53 -15.00
N PHE A 48 -10.97 -7.29 -15.46
CA PHE A 48 -10.75 -6.11 -14.62
C PHE A 48 -11.97 -5.20 -14.67
N TRP A 49 -12.04 -4.21 -13.78
CA TRP A 49 -13.13 -3.24 -13.79
C TRP A 49 -13.09 -2.39 -15.06
N GLU A 50 -14.27 -2.17 -15.67
CA GLU A 50 -14.46 -1.60 -17.02
C GLU A 50 -13.54 -2.19 -18.13
N ASP A 51 -13.07 -3.44 -17.97
CA ASP A 51 -12.04 -4.10 -18.81
C ASP A 51 -10.73 -3.29 -18.97
N GLU A 52 -10.43 -2.41 -18.02
CA GLU A 52 -9.21 -1.59 -18.01
C GLU A 52 -7.94 -2.44 -17.84
N LYS A 53 -6.81 -1.90 -18.31
CA LYS A 53 -5.49 -2.55 -18.13
C LYS A 53 -5.12 -2.56 -16.64
N PRO A 54 -4.74 -3.72 -16.06
CA PRO A 54 -4.31 -3.80 -14.67
C PRO A 54 -3.01 -3.02 -14.41
N GLY A 55 -2.92 -2.40 -13.23
CA GLY A 55 -1.70 -1.78 -12.71
C GLY A 55 -0.67 -2.82 -12.26
N VAL A 56 0.49 -2.34 -11.80
CA VAL A 56 1.55 -3.19 -11.24
C VAL A 56 1.13 -3.90 -9.94
N ASP A 57 0.15 -3.34 -9.24
CA ASP A 57 -0.50 -3.88 -8.04
C ASP A 57 -1.09 -5.28 -8.26
N PHE A 58 -1.74 -5.52 -9.40
CA PHE A 58 -2.24 -6.85 -9.78
C PHE A 58 -1.11 -7.89 -9.85
N TYR A 59 0.00 -7.55 -10.52
CA TYR A 59 1.14 -8.46 -10.70
C TYR A 59 1.89 -8.67 -9.37
N ILE A 60 1.98 -7.65 -8.52
CA ILE A 60 2.51 -7.76 -7.14
C ILE A 60 1.62 -8.71 -6.31
N ASN A 61 0.30 -8.57 -6.36
CA ASN A 61 -0.64 -9.46 -5.66
C ASN A 61 -0.52 -10.90 -6.18
N ALA A 62 -0.54 -11.10 -7.51
CA ALA A 62 -0.43 -12.41 -8.14
C ALA A 62 0.88 -13.13 -7.80
N THR A 63 2.01 -12.40 -7.80
CA THR A 63 3.31 -12.99 -7.47
C THR A 63 3.49 -13.17 -5.98
N SER A 64 2.95 -12.28 -5.13
CA SER A 64 2.93 -12.48 -3.68
C SER A 64 2.18 -13.76 -3.28
N LYS A 65 1.04 -14.04 -3.91
CA LYS A 65 0.32 -15.32 -3.74
C LYS A 65 1.13 -16.53 -4.23
N TYR A 66 1.89 -16.38 -5.33
CA TYR A 66 2.82 -17.43 -5.80
C TYR A 66 3.96 -17.68 -4.81
N LEU A 67 4.60 -16.64 -4.27
CA LEU A 67 5.66 -16.77 -3.26
C LEU A 67 5.16 -17.47 -1.98
N LEU A 68 3.96 -17.13 -1.50
CA LEU A 68 3.32 -17.81 -0.37
C LEU A 68 3.04 -19.30 -0.65
N LYS A 69 2.70 -19.65 -1.89
CA LYS A 69 2.39 -21.03 -2.31
C LYS A 69 3.63 -21.90 -2.48
N GLU A 70 4.72 -21.36 -3.05
CA GLU A 70 5.96 -22.11 -3.28
C GLU A 70 6.90 -22.09 -2.05
N VAL A 71 6.82 -21.06 -1.21
CA VAL A 71 7.59 -20.91 0.04
C VAL A 71 6.66 -20.82 1.27
N PRO A 72 5.77 -21.81 1.52
CA PRO A 72 4.77 -21.73 2.61
C PRO A 72 5.39 -21.87 4.01
N ASN A 73 6.61 -22.40 4.10
CA ASN A 73 7.39 -22.54 5.32
C ASN A 73 8.74 -21.83 5.12
N PRO A 74 8.81 -20.50 5.34
CA PRO A 74 9.99 -19.71 5.06
C PRO A 74 11.14 -20.04 6.02
N THR A 75 12.34 -20.21 5.46
CA THR A 75 13.57 -20.57 6.18
C THR A 75 14.75 -19.72 5.70
N PHE A 76 15.79 -19.58 6.52
CA PHE A 76 17.02 -18.87 6.12
C PHE A 76 17.61 -19.44 4.82
N GLY A 77 17.82 -18.57 3.83
CA GLY A 77 18.35 -18.87 2.50
C GLY A 77 17.59 -18.13 1.39
N SER A 78 18.27 -17.84 0.28
CA SER A 78 17.79 -16.89 -0.74
C SER A 78 16.40 -17.25 -1.29
N THR A 79 16.28 -18.40 -1.98
CA THR A 79 15.02 -18.86 -2.60
C THR A 79 14.20 -19.77 -1.67
N SER A 80 14.47 -19.71 -0.36
CA SER A 80 13.82 -20.54 0.67
C SER A 80 13.18 -19.74 1.78
N GLY A 81 13.30 -18.41 1.76
CA GLY A 81 12.63 -17.52 2.71
C GLY A 81 13.11 -16.06 2.66
N ASP A 82 14.42 -15.80 2.54
CA ASP A 82 14.99 -14.46 2.72
C ASP A 82 14.31 -13.40 1.82
N TRP A 83 14.37 -13.60 0.49
CA TRP A 83 13.80 -12.63 -0.47
C TRP A 83 12.27 -12.58 -0.42
N SER A 84 11.61 -13.72 -0.19
CA SER A 84 10.14 -13.80 -0.17
C SER A 84 9.57 -13.11 1.06
N VAL A 85 10.18 -13.31 2.24
CA VAL A 85 9.82 -12.60 3.48
C VAL A 85 10.02 -11.09 3.33
N PHE A 86 11.13 -10.66 2.73
CA PHE A 86 11.36 -9.25 2.43
C PHE A 86 10.28 -8.69 1.49
N SER A 87 10.05 -9.34 0.34
CA SER A 87 9.09 -8.88 -0.67
C SER A 87 7.66 -8.80 -0.11
N LEU A 88 7.19 -9.87 0.54
CA LEU A 88 5.85 -9.94 1.13
C LEU A 88 5.64 -8.88 2.22
N SER A 89 6.65 -8.60 3.05
CA SER A 89 6.57 -7.58 4.11
C SER A 89 6.67 -6.14 3.58
N ARG A 90 7.42 -5.88 2.50
CA ARG A 90 7.44 -4.56 1.83
C ARG A 90 6.18 -4.24 1.04
N GLY A 91 5.45 -5.25 0.55
CA GLY A 91 4.20 -5.07 -0.20
C GLY A 91 2.96 -4.71 0.64
N MET A 92 3.00 -4.92 1.96
CA MET A 92 1.77 -4.97 2.79
C MET A 92 0.96 -3.67 2.84
N TYR A 93 1.59 -2.52 2.56
CA TYR A 93 0.93 -1.21 2.47
C TYR A 93 -0.14 -1.13 1.38
N LEU A 94 -0.07 -1.99 0.34
CA LEU A 94 -1.06 -2.04 -0.74
C LEU A 94 -2.46 -2.41 -0.24
N GLY A 95 -2.56 -3.18 0.84
CA GLY A 95 -3.83 -3.75 1.28
C GLY A 95 -4.42 -4.75 0.28
N ALA A 96 -3.60 -5.40 -0.55
CA ALA A 96 -4.05 -6.37 -1.55
C ALA A 96 -4.42 -7.73 -0.92
N ASP A 97 -5.23 -8.51 -1.64
CA ASP A 97 -5.84 -9.76 -1.16
C ASP A 97 -4.84 -10.83 -0.69
N TYR A 98 -3.60 -10.86 -1.22
CA TYR A 98 -2.56 -11.80 -0.75
C TYR A 98 -2.31 -11.74 0.76
N LEU A 99 -2.65 -10.63 1.43
CA LEU A 99 -2.58 -10.50 2.89
C LEU A 99 -3.51 -11.47 3.64
N ASN A 100 -4.56 -11.97 3.00
CA ASN A 100 -5.44 -13.01 3.54
C ASN A 100 -4.84 -14.42 3.42
N ASP A 101 -3.92 -14.61 2.46
CA ASP A 101 -3.26 -15.90 2.21
C ASP A 101 -2.00 -16.10 3.07
N ILE A 102 -1.51 -15.06 3.77
CA ILE A 102 -0.37 -15.16 4.69
C ILE A 102 -0.77 -16.00 5.92
N PRO A 103 -0.13 -17.15 6.20
CA PRO A 103 -0.36 -17.89 7.44
C PRO A 103 -0.05 -17.01 8.67
N ALA A 104 -0.90 -17.07 9.70
CA ALA A 104 -0.81 -16.19 10.86
C ALA A 104 0.52 -16.30 11.64
N ASP A 105 1.23 -17.41 11.46
CA ASP A 105 2.53 -17.75 12.04
C ASP A 105 3.73 -17.63 11.06
N TYR A 106 3.49 -17.36 9.77
CA TYR A 106 4.49 -17.34 8.68
C TYR A 106 5.78 -16.60 9.03
N PHE A 107 5.66 -15.31 9.40
CA PHE A 107 6.80 -14.47 9.74
C PHE A 107 7.46 -14.87 11.08
N SER A 108 6.71 -15.41 12.04
CA SER A 108 7.28 -15.95 13.28
C SER A 108 8.03 -17.26 13.07
N ASN A 109 7.62 -18.08 12.10
CA ASN A 109 8.30 -19.32 11.74
C ASN A 109 9.65 -19.03 11.06
N TYR A 110 9.70 -18.02 10.17
CA TYR A 110 10.97 -17.51 9.64
C TYR A 110 11.90 -17.00 10.74
N ILE A 111 11.38 -16.17 11.66
CA ILE A 111 12.15 -15.66 12.81
C ILE A 111 12.70 -16.82 13.66
N ALA A 112 11.88 -17.84 13.97
CA ALA A 112 12.31 -18.98 14.77
C ALA A 112 13.41 -19.83 14.09
N GLU A 113 13.34 -20.03 12.77
CA GLU A 113 14.40 -20.71 12.02
C GLU A 113 15.68 -19.87 11.92
N VAL A 114 15.56 -18.54 11.78
CA VAL A 114 16.71 -17.62 11.84
C VAL A 114 17.36 -17.65 13.22
N GLU A 115 16.59 -17.64 14.31
CA GLU A 115 17.13 -17.83 15.67
C GLU A 115 17.85 -19.20 15.81
N HIS A 116 17.27 -20.27 15.27
CA HIS A 116 17.85 -21.62 15.31
C HIS A 116 19.15 -21.75 14.49
N GLU A 117 19.24 -21.14 13.31
CA GLU A 117 20.48 -21.13 12.52
C GLU A 117 21.55 -20.21 13.11
N VAL A 118 21.18 -19.06 13.69
CA VAL A 118 22.10 -18.19 14.42
C VAL A 118 22.66 -18.88 15.68
N MET A 119 21.86 -19.70 16.38
CA MET A 119 22.31 -20.50 17.52
C MET A 119 23.18 -21.71 17.14
N THR A 120 22.79 -22.45 16.09
CA THR A 120 23.43 -23.74 15.76
C THR A 120 24.55 -23.62 14.73
N ASN A 121 24.62 -22.50 14.01
CA ASN A 121 25.61 -22.18 12.99
C ASN A 121 25.75 -23.25 11.88
N LYS A 122 24.69 -24.03 11.62
CA LYS A 122 24.73 -25.20 10.72
C LYS A 122 24.78 -24.78 9.25
N LYS A 123 23.92 -23.85 8.83
CA LYS A 123 23.92 -23.27 7.48
C LYS A 123 24.86 -22.05 7.36
N LEU A 124 25.30 -21.48 8.48
CA LEU A 124 26.16 -20.28 8.55
C LEU A 124 27.67 -20.58 8.70
N GLY A 125 28.11 -21.83 8.48
CA GLY A 125 29.50 -22.27 8.65
C GLY A 125 30.49 -21.70 7.63
N ASP A 126 31.65 -21.22 8.10
CA ASP A 126 32.61 -20.35 7.38
C ASP A 126 31.91 -19.22 6.60
N PRO A 127 31.28 -18.27 7.32
CA PRO A 127 30.22 -17.44 6.79
C PRO A 127 30.63 -16.66 5.54
N LYS A 128 29.78 -16.75 4.52
CA LYS A 128 29.59 -15.63 3.60
C LYS A 128 28.95 -14.51 4.39
N LEU A 129 29.57 -13.34 4.49
CA LEU A 129 29.00 -12.25 5.29
C LEU A 129 27.66 -11.77 4.71
N THR A 130 27.49 -11.89 3.38
CA THR A 130 26.23 -11.67 2.66
C THR A 130 25.03 -12.44 3.21
N ASP A 131 25.26 -13.54 3.94
CA ASP A 131 24.19 -14.34 4.53
C ASP A 131 23.70 -13.74 5.84
N ILE A 132 24.59 -13.10 6.63
CA ILE A 132 24.22 -12.29 7.79
C ILE A 132 23.57 -10.97 7.33
N ASP A 133 24.10 -10.37 6.26
CA ASP A 133 23.53 -9.16 5.65
C ASP A 133 22.06 -9.38 5.23
N ARG A 134 21.75 -10.49 4.53
CA ARG A 134 20.36 -10.85 4.18
C ARG A 134 19.47 -11.14 5.39
N ILE A 135 20.00 -11.75 6.46
CA ILE A 135 19.24 -11.95 7.69
C ILE A 135 18.87 -10.59 8.32
N ILE A 136 19.80 -9.65 8.43
CA ILE A 136 19.50 -8.29 8.92
C ILE A 136 18.41 -7.65 8.03
N TYR A 137 18.60 -7.72 6.71
CA TYR A 137 17.70 -7.16 5.72
C TYR A 137 16.28 -7.74 5.78
N SER A 138 16.14 -9.03 6.12
CA SER A 138 14.85 -9.72 6.23
C SER A 138 14.18 -9.60 7.61
N LEU A 139 14.96 -9.41 8.68
CA LEU A 139 14.45 -9.18 10.05
C LEU A 139 14.02 -7.73 10.30
N THR A 140 14.64 -6.77 9.63
CA THR A 140 14.35 -5.33 9.76
C THR A 140 12.90 -4.94 9.42
N PRO A 141 12.28 -5.37 8.30
CA PRO A 141 10.87 -5.04 8.02
C PRO A 141 9.91 -5.69 9.03
N LEU A 142 10.29 -6.82 9.62
CA LEU A 142 9.55 -7.47 10.70
C LEU A 142 9.67 -6.74 12.05
N ASN A 143 10.43 -5.65 12.10
CA ASN A 143 10.78 -4.86 13.29
C ASN A 143 11.37 -5.73 14.43
N TYR A 144 12.16 -6.75 14.06
CA TYR A 144 12.83 -7.64 15.00
C TYR A 144 14.20 -7.06 15.41
N ASN A 145 14.62 -7.29 16.65
CA ASN A 145 15.85 -6.70 17.19
C ASN A 145 17.11 -7.42 16.71
N ILE A 146 17.71 -6.93 15.62
CA ILE A 146 18.95 -7.48 15.04
C ILE A 146 20.20 -7.33 15.93
N HIS A 147 20.13 -6.56 17.03
CA HIS A 147 21.17 -6.48 18.06
C HIS A 147 21.03 -7.57 19.15
N SER A 148 19.99 -8.41 19.09
CA SER A 148 19.70 -9.39 20.14
C SER A 148 18.97 -10.61 19.57
N VAL A 149 19.52 -11.20 18.51
CA VAL A 149 18.94 -12.36 17.82
C VAL A 149 19.18 -13.62 18.63
N SER A 150 18.13 -14.44 18.78
CA SER A 150 18.06 -15.67 19.58
C SER A 150 18.18 -15.47 21.10
N PRO A 151 17.83 -16.48 21.93
CA PRO A 151 18.00 -16.44 23.39
C PRO A 151 19.43 -16.13 23.89
N ASN A 152 20.45 -16.33 23.04
CA ASN A 152 21.84 -15.99 23.35
C ASN A 152 22.20 -14.52 23.08
N GLN A 153 21.24 -13.68 22.67
CA GLN A 153 21.39 -12.24 22.44
C GLN A 153 22.53 -11.89 21.45
N THR A 154 22.55 -12.56 20.29
CA THR A 154 23.56 -12.33 19.26
C THR A 154 23.31 -11.01 18.54
N ASP A 155 24.24 -10.07 18.66
CA ASP A 155 24.24 -8.85 17.83
C ASP A 155 24.80 -9.16 16.43
N LEU A 156 23.98 -8.93 15.40
CA LEU A 156 24.40 -9.12 14.01
C LEU A 156 25.22 -7.93 13.48
N THR A 157 25.05 -6.70 14.00
CA THR A 157 25.89 -5.56 13.60
C THR A 157 27.32 -5.71 14.09
N LEU A 158 27.53 -6.40 15.22
CA LEU A 158 28.87 -6.74 15.70
C LEU A 158 29.61 -7.63 14.69
N LYS A 159 28.99 -8.72 14.21
CA LYS A 159 29.60 -9.66 13.25
C LYS A 159 30.06 -9.00 11.94
N ILE A 160 29.32 -7.99 11.46
CA ILE A 160 29.70 -7.21 10.26
C ILE A 160 30.65 -6.04 10.56
N SER A 161 30.87 -5.71 11.84
CA SER A 161 31.84 -4.70 12.30
C SER A 161 33.24 -5.28 12.51
N GLU A 162 33.33 -6.53 13.00
CA GLU A 162 34.58 -7.10 13.54
C GLU A 162 35.73 -7.23 12.52
N SER A 163 35.47 -7.44 11.22
CA SER A 163 36.55 -7.70 10.25
C SER A 163 36.24 -7.30 8.81
N PHE A 164 36.81 -6.18 8.36
CA PHE A 164 36.84 -5.78 6.95
C PHE A 164 37.52 -6.80 6.01
N PRO A 165 38.58 -7.54 6.40
CA PRO A 165 39.07 -8.70 5.65
C PRO A 165 38.02 -9.78 5.37
N LEU A 166 37.07 -10.01 6.31
CA LEU A 166 35.95 -10.93 6.08
C LEU A 166 34.88 -10.30 5.18
N VAL A 167 34.54 -9.03 5.39
CA VAL A 167 33.61 -8.28 4.51
C VAL A 167 34.08 -8.35 3.05
N ARG A 168 35.37 -8.13 2.76
CA ARG A 168 35.90 -8.21 1.39
C ARG A 168 36.26 -9.63 0.89
N LYS A 169 35.92 -10.69 1.64
CA LYS A 169 36.19 -12.10 1.28
C LYS A 169 35.46 -12.54 0.01
N GLN A 170 34.31 -11.93 -0.28
CA GLN A 170 33.46 -12.21 -1.46
C GLN A 170 33.57 -11.13 -2.56
N GLY A 171 34.70 -10.40 -2.64
CA GLY A 171 34.88 -9.31 -3.60
C GLY A 171 33.99 -8.10 -3.28
N ILE A 172 33.50 -7.40 -4.31
CA ILE A 172 32.68 -6.18 -4.16
C ILE A 172 31.27 -6.44 -3.64
N ASN A 173 30.73 -7.64 -3.88
CA ASN A 173 29.35 -8.00 -3.55
C ASN A 173 29.06 -7.92 -2.04
N SER A 174 29.97 -8.34 -1.17
CA SER A 174 29.70 -8.30 0.28
C SER A 174 29.76 -6.90 0.88
N PRO A 175 30.73 -6.00 0.56
CA PRO A 175 30.62 -4.58 0.92
C PRO A 175 29.30 -3.93 0.48
N ILE A 176 28.79 -4.25 -0.70
CA ILE A 176 27.48 -3.79 -1.18
C ILE A 176 26.36 -4.32 -0.27
N TRP A 177 26.30 -5.63 -0.02
CA TRP A 177 25.30 -6.25 0.86
C TRP A 177 25.34 -5.71 2.30
N THR A 178 26.53 -5.53 2.87
CA THR A 178 26.69 -4.97 4.22
C THR A 178 26.25 -3.51 4.29
N LEU A 179 26.50 -2.70 3.24
CA LEU A 179 25.95 -1.34 3.14
C LEU A 179 24.43 -1.34 3.01
N LEU A 180 23.82 -2.22 2.20
CA LEU A 180 22.36 -2.36 2.11
C LEU A 180 21.76 -2.75 3.48
N ALA A 181 22.36 -3.74 4.15
CA ALA A 181 21.91 -4.23 5.45
C ALA A 181 21.92 -3.12 6.52
N ILE A 182 23.02 -2.36 6.69
CA ILE A 182 23.06 -1.29 7.69
C ILE A 182 22.16 -0.12 7.33
N ASN A 183 22.06 0.25 6.05
CA ASN A 183 21.21 1.36 5.63
C ASN A 183 19.72 1.05 5.79
N SER A 184 19.32 -0.22 5.66
CA SER A 184 17.91 -0.63 5.70
C SER A 184 17.15 -0.13 6.93
N GLY A 185 17.75 -0.24 8.11
CA GLY A 185 17.22 0.25 9.37
C GLY A 185 18.08 1.32 10.05
N GLU A 186 18.94 2.02 9.30
CA GLU A 186 19.91 3.01 9.81
C GLU A 186 20.77 2.52 10.99
N TYR A 187 21.18 1.26 10.93
CA TYR A 187 22.02 0.64 11.94
C TYR A 187 23.43 1.21 11.90
N LYS A 188 24.03 1.43 13.07
CA LYS A 188 25.43 1.84 13.18
C LYS A 188 26.32 0.62 13.44
N LEU A 189 27.46 0.58 12.77
CA LEU A 189 28.55 -0.37 13.06
C LEU A 189 29.12 -0.09 14.45
N HIS A 190 29.64 -1.12 15.11
CA HIS A 190 30.28 -0.99 16.42
C HIS A 190 31.58 -0.19 16.31
N PRO A 191 31.90 0.69 17.28
CA PRO A 191 33.14 1.46 17.26
C PRO A 191 34.36 0.56 17.51
N ASN A 192 35.46 0.84 16.80
CA ASN A 192 36.73 0.10 16.92
C ASN A 192 37.39 0.35 18.28
N SER A 193 36.91 -0.34 19.30
CA SER A 193 37.29 -0.13 20.70
C SER A 193 38.68 -0.67 21.04
N ASN A 194 39.25 -1.51 20.17
CA ASN A 194 40.53 -2.20 20.39
C ASN A 194 41.67 -1.67 19.48
N GLY A 195 41.38 -0.74 18.57
CA GLY A 195 42.37 -0.19 17.63
C GLY A 195 42.80 -1.14 16.50
N ASP A 196 42.03 -2.20 16.21
CA ASP A 196 42.38 -3.15 15.13
C ASP A 196 42.25 -2.48 13.76
N THR A 197 43.33 -2.46 12.99
CA THR A 197 43.34 -1.89 11.62
C THR A 197 42.45 -2.68 10.67
N ASN A 198 42.11 -3.93 11.00
CA ASN A 198 41.19 -4.79 10.24
C ASN A 198 39.71 -4.52 10.53
N TRP A 199 39.35 -3.74 11.56
CA TRP A 199 37.95 -3.44 11.90
C TRP A 199 37.19 -2.78 10.73
N ASN A 200 35.90 -3.10 10.54
CA ASN A 200 35.09 -2.57 9.45
C ASN A 200 34.53 -1.17 9.75
N THR A 201 34.40 -0.34 8.72
CA THR A 201 33.76 0.99 8.77
C THR A 201 33.07 1.30 7.44
N GLU A 202 32.07 2.18 7.46
CA GLU A 202 31.38 2.66 6.25
C GLU A 202 32.37 3.21 5.21
N ALA A 203 33.32 4.05 5.65
CA ALA A 203 34.40 4.58 4.82
C ALA A 203 35.22 3.48 4.10
N LYS A 204 35.59 2.39 4.79
CA LYS A 204 36.36 1.29 4.17
C LYS A 204 35.56 0.56 3.09
N MET A 205 34.25 0.35 3.31
CA MET A 205 33.37 -0.28 2.33
C MET A 205 33.14 0.60 1.11
N ILE A 206 32.80 1.88 1.32
CA ILE A 206 32.57 2.85 0.24
C ILE A 206 33.86 3.08 -0.57
N HIS A 207 35.02 3.26 0.09
CA HIS A 207 36.31 3.37 -0.57
C HIS A 207 36.61 2.14 -1.46
N TYR A 208 36.42 0.93 -0.92
CA TYR A 208 36.68 -0.32 -1.64
C TYR A 208 35.75 -0.53 -2.85
N ILE A 209 34.54 0.00 -2.81
CA ILE A 209 33.60 0.04 -3.94
C ILE A 209 34.06 1.08 -4.97
N LEU A 210 34.37 2.31 -4.55
CA LEU A 210 34.80 3.39 -5.43
C LEU A 210 36.17 3.12 -6.09
N ASP A 211 37.03 2.29 -5.49
CA ASP A 211 38.27 1.78 -6.10
C ASP A 211 38.05 0.66 -7.14
N ARG A 212 36.81 0.16 -7.26
CA ARG A 212 36.41 -0.85 -8.26
C ARG A 212 35.52 -0.30 -9.35
N GLU A 213 35.36 1.02 -9.39
CA GLU A 213 34.73 1.69 -10.54
C GLU A 213 35.57 1.40 -11.79
N ILE A 214 34.95 0.74 -12.77
CA ILE A 214 35.60 0.37 -14.02
C ILE A 214 35.71 1.64 -14.87
N GLU A 215 36.85 1.85 -15.54
CA GLU A 215 37.12 3.07 -16.33
C GLU A 215 36.99 4.38 -15.50
N LYS A 216 37.28 4.32 -14.19
CA LYS A 216 37.30 5.47 -13.26
C LYS A 216 38.02 6.68 -13.85
N GLY A 217 37.31 7.80 -13.91
CA GLY A 217 37.80 9.08 -14.47
C GLY A 217 37.62 9.27 -15.98
N ILE A 218 37.24 8.23 -16.73
CA ILE A 218 37.05 8.32 -18.20
C ILE A 218 35.63 8.83 -18.51
N VAL A 219 35.49 9.67 -19.53
CA VAL A 219 34.19 10.09 -20.07
C VAL A 219 33.48 8.87 -20.65
N ASN A 220 32.25 8.61 -20.18
CA ASN A 220 31.47 7.39 -20.45
C ASN A 220 32.09 6.10 -19.86
N GLY A 221 33.06 6.22 -18.94
CA GLY A 221 33.46 5.15 -18.02
C GLY A 221 32.43 4.92 -16.91
N GLY A 222 32.79 4.18 -15.86
CA GLY A 222 31.95 3.92 -14.69
C GLY A 222 31.34 2.53 -14.63
N GLY A 223 30.57 2.28 -13.57
CA GLY A 223 29.95 0.98 -13.31
C GLY A 223 30.91 -0.04 -12.67
N TRP A 224 30.37 -1.19 -12.31
CA TRP A 224 31.04 -2.20 -11.48
C TRP A 224 30.71 -3.62 -11.94
N ALA A 225 31.51 -4.59 -11.53
CA ALA A 225 31.30 -6.01 -11.80
C ALA A 225 31.87 -6.91 -10.70
N LEU A 226 31.43 -8.17 -10.65
CA LEU A 226 31.79 -9.10 -9.57
C LEU A 226 33.26 -9.54 -9.62
N MET A 227 33.77 -9.82 -10.83
CA MET A 227 35.15 -10.28 -11.09
C MET A 227 35.74 -9.79 -12.43
N ASP A 228 34.91 -9.41 -13.41
CA ASP A 228 35.34 -9.01 -14.75
C ASP A 228 35.76 -7.53 -14.83
N SER A 229 36.51 -7.19 -15.88
CA SER A 229 36.90 -5.81 -16.21
C SER A 229 35.87 -5.06 -17.07
N LYS A 230 34.63 -5.56 -17.16
CA LYS A 230 33.51 -4.94 -17.89
C LYS A 230 32.33 -4.76 -16.94
N PRO A 231 31.66 -3.58 -16.92
CA PRO A 231 30.51 -3.36 -16.05
C PRO A 231 29.37 -4.35 -16.32
N ASP A 232 28.76 -4.81 -15.24
CA ASP A 232 27.62 -5.71 -15.21
C ASP A 232 26.39 -4.95 -14.68
N ALA A 233 25.19 -5.31 -15.18
CA ALA A 233 23.96 -4.63 -14.82
C ALA A 233 23.60 -4.85 -13.35
N ASP A 234 23.68 -6.09 -12.86
CA ASP A 234 23.28 -6.46 -11.50
C ASP A 234 24.17 -5.76 -10.48
N ILE A 235 25.50 -5.92 -10.61
CA ILE A 235 26.47 -5.36 -9.67
C ILE A 235 26.53 -3.83 -9.76
N THR A 236 26.38 -3.23 -10.95
CA THR A 236 26.31 -1.77 -11.06
C THR A 236 25.06 -1.22 -10.37
N ALA A 237 23.90 -1.83 -10.60
CA ALA A 237 22.63 -1.43 -9.99
C ALA A 237 22.63 -1.63 -8.47
N MET A 238 23.05 -2.79 -7.96
CA MET A 238 23.17 -3.04 -6.52
C MET A 238 24.19 -2.11 -5.85
N THR A 239 25.29 -1.76 -6.54
CA THR A 239 26.23 -0.73 -6.05
C THR A 239 25.52 0.60 -5.87
N ILE A 240 24.77 1.06 -6.87
CA ILE A 240 24.02 2.33 -6.82
C ILE A 240 22.99 2.29 -5.68
N GLN A 241 22.24 1.19 -5.51
CA GLN A 241 21.34 1.03 -4.36
C GLN A 241 22.07 1.18 -3.01
N SER A 242 23.27 0.57 -2.88
CA SER A 242 24.05 0.65 -1.63
C SER A 242 24.65 2.04 -1.35
N LEU A 243 24.88 2.83 -2.41
CA LEU A 243 25.45 4.17 -2.34
C LEU A 243 24.41 5.29 -2.30
N ALA A 244 23.17 5.03 -2.73
CA ALA A 244 22.09 6.03 -2.79
C ALA A 244 21.87 6.81 -1.48
N PRO A 245 21.91 6.21 -0.26
CA PRO A 245 21.77 6.96 0.99
C PRO A 245 22.87 8.00 1.22
N TYR A 246 24.09 7.75 0.75
CA TYR A 246 25.23 8.66 0.86
C TYR A 246 25.27 9.66 -0.32
N TYR A 247 24.80 9.26 -1.51
CA TYR A 247 24.62 10.16 -2.65
C TYR A 247 23.55 11.22 -2.41
N LEU A 248 22.45 10.85 -1.73
CA LEU A 248 21.30 11.71 -1.49
C LEU A 248 21.45 12.59 -0.23
N SER A 249 22.45 12.34 0.61
CA SER A 249 22.72 13.11 1.82
C SER A 249 24.22 13.29 2.06
N GLU A 250 24.69 14.51 1.80
CA GLU A 250 26.04 14.97 2.11
C GLU A 250 26.35 14.83 3.61
N GLU A 251 25.37 15.04 4.50
CA GLU A 251 25.54 14.80 5.94
C GLU A 251 25.83 13.32 6.21
N LYS A 252 25.08 12.40 5.58
CA LYS A 252 25.28 10.95 5.74
C LYS A 252 26.60 10.48 5.14
N PHE A 253 27.05 11.09 4.04
CA PHE A 253 28.40 10.89 3.51
C PHE A 253 29.48 11.36 4.50
N ASN A 254 29.35 12.58 5.03
CA ASN A 254 30.31 13.15 5.99
C ASN A 254 30.39 12.34 7.29
N GLN A 255 29.27 11.79 7.77
CA GLN A 255 29.22 10.89 8.93
C GLN A 255 30.10 9.62 8.78
N THR A 256 30.48 9.23 7.55
CA THR A 256 31.35 8.05 7.33
C THR A 256 32.82 8.30 7.68
N GLY A 257 33.27 9.56 7.68
CA GLY A 257 34.68 9.94 7.86
C GLY A 257 35.59 9.56 6.68
N ILE A 258 35.05 9.28 5.48
CA ILE A 258 35.86 8.85 4.33
C ILE A 258 36.79 9.95 3.78
N GLU A 259 36.40 11.22 3.86
CA GLU A 259 37.23 12.34 3.38
C GLU A 259 38.49 12.53 4.23
N ASP A 260 38.37 12.50 5.57
CA ASP A 260 39.49 12.54 6.50
C ASP A 260 40.42 11.31 6.37
N SER A 261 39.83 10.13 6.16
CA SER A 261 40.57 8.84 6.25
C SER A 261 41.11 8.30 4.93
N HIS A 262 40.53 8.71 3.80
CA HIS A 262 40.88 8.21 2.45
C HIS A 262 40.88 9.31 1.36
N HIS A 263 40.58 10.57 1.70
CA HIS A 263 40.59 11.72 0.78
C HIS A 263 39.65 11.58 -0.44
N ILE A 264 38.52 10.88 -0.24
CA ILE A 264 37.39 10.86 -1.18
C ILE A 264 36.42 11.96 -0.75
N THR A 265 36.11 12.90 -1.65
CA THR A 265 35.12 13.95 -1.39
C THR A 265 33.70 13.49 -1.73
N TYR A 266 32.69 14.20 -1.24
CA TYR A 266 31.29 13.97 -1.62
C TYR A 266 31.09 14.08 -3.14
N LYS A 267 31.82 14.98 -3.81
CA LYS A 267 31.80 15.13 -5.26
C LYS A 267 32.32 13.88 -5.97
N ASP A 268 33.36 13.22 -5.46
CA ASP A 268 33.91 12.00 -6.07
C ASP A 268 32.91 10.83 -6.00
N LEU A 269 32.20 10.69 -4.87
CA LEU A 269 31.08 9.75 -4.76
C LEU A 269 29.99 10.07 -5.80
N LYS A 270 29.54 11.33 -5.87
CA LYS A 270 28.49 11.73 -6.83
C LYS A 270 28.90 11.48 -8.28
N VAL A 271 30.14 11.79 -8.65
CA VAL A 271 30.69 11.55 -9.99
C VAL A 271 30.71 10.05 -10.34
N ALA A 272 31.13 9.18 -9.41
CA ALA A 272 31.13 7.73 -9.63
C ALA A 272 29.71 7.14 -9.74
N VAL A 273 28.78 7.56 -8.89
CA VAL A 273 27.38 7.10 -8.93
C VAL A 273 26.68 7.57 -10.22
N GLU A 274 26.85 8.84 -10.61
CA GLU A 274 26.30 9.35 -11.88
C GLU A 274 26.92 8.63 -13.09
N ARG A 275 28.24 8.37 -13.12
CA ARG A 275 28.83 7.52 -14.18
C ARG A 275 28.30 6.09 -14.16
N GLY A 276 27.98 5.53 -12.99
CA GLY A 276 27.27 4.26 -12.86
C GLY A 276 25.90 4.27 -13.53
N ILE A 277 25.10 5.33 -13.32
CA ILE A 277 23.78 5.50 -13.95
C ILE A 277 23.92 5.69 -15.46
N ALA A 278 24.90 6.48 -15.91
CA ALA A 278 25.23 6.60 -17.33
C ALA A 278 25.64 5.25 -17.94
N LYS A 279 26.43 4.43 -17.23
CA LYS A 279 26.79 3.09 -17.69
C LYS A 279 25.57 2.15 -17.73
N LEU A 280 24.62 2.25 -16.80
CA LEU A 280 23.35 1.51 -16.89
C LEU A 280 22.54 1.93 -18.11
N SER A 281 22.39 3.22 -18.41
CA SER A 281 21.74 3.69 -19.65
C SER A 281 22.38 3.07 -20.90
N ASN A 282 23.73 2.99 -20.94
CA ASN A 282 24.48 2.35 -22.03
C ASN A 282 24.42 0.80 -22.03
N LEU A 283 24.02 0.15 -20.93
CA LEU A 283 23.83 -1.31 -20.82
C LEU A 283 22.40 -1.75 -21.12
N GLN A 284 21.45 -0.81 -21.19
CA GLN A 284 20.06 -1.11 -21.49
C GLN A 284 19.88 -1.58 -22.94
N GLN A 285 19.03 -2.57 -23.16
CA GLN A 285 18.72 -3.05 -24.51
C GLN A 285 17.56 -2.25 -25.12
N ALA A 286 17.43 -2.28 -26.45
CA ALA A 286 16.43 -1.47 -27.17
C ALA A 286 14.96 -1.76 -26.80
N HIS A 287 14.67 -2.92 -26.20
CA HIS A 287 13.35 -3.29 -25.65
C HIS A 287 13.11 -2.78 -24.22
N GLY A 288 14.12 -2.20 -23.57
CA GLY A 288 14.05 -1.65 -22.21
C GLY A 288 14.56 -2.56 -21.10
N GLY A 289 14.67 -3.87 -21.33
CA GLY A 289 15.26 -4.79 -20.36
C GLY A 289 16.79 -4.80 -20.35
N PHE A 290 17.36 -5.53 -19.40
CA PHE A 290 18.80 -5.64 -19.16
C PHE A 290 19.31 -7.07 -19.37
N SER A 291 20.63 -7.23 -19.49
CA SER A 291 21.28 -8.55 -19.63
C SER A 291 22.50 -8.69 -18.72
N SER A 292 22.62 -9.88 -18.14
CA SER A 292 23.89 -10.43 -17.65
C SER A 292 24.13 -11.81 -18.28
N PHE A 293 25.35 -12.36 -18.16
CA PHE A 293 25.74 -13.68 -18.69
C PHE A 293 25.37 -14.00 -20.16
N LYS A 294 25.15 -12.97 -21.00
CA LYS A 294 24.73 -13.00 -22.41
C LYS A 294 23.22 -13.29 -22.67
N ALA A 295 22.35 -13.16 -21.68
CA ALA A 295 20.90 -13.26 -21.87
C ALA A 295 20.15 -12.13 -21.14
N SER A 296 19.03 -11.67 -21.73
CA SER A 296 18.16 -10.72 -21.05
C SER A 296 17.21 -11.44 -20.12
N ASN A 297 17.16 -10.99 -18.87
CA ASN A 297 16.50 -11.68 -17.78
C ASN A 297 15.72 -10.71 -16.90
N SER A 298 14.80 -11.26 -16.11
CA SER A 298 13.94 -10.48 -15.20
C SER A 298 14.75 -9.82 -14.08
N GLU A 299 15.77 -10.52 -13.57
CA GLU A 299 16.53 -10.17 -12.36
C GLU A 299 17.39 -8.92 -12.58
N SER A 300 18.16 -8.86 -13.67
CA SER A 300 18.93 -7.67 -14.07
C SER A 300 18.03 -6.45 -14.31
N THR A 301 16.84 -6.68 -14.87
CA THR A 301 15.87 -5.61 -15.13
C THR A 301 15.26 -5.10 -13.81
N ALA A 302 14.97 -6.01 -12.88
CA ALA A 302 14.51 -5.71 -11.52
C ALA A 302 15.56 -4.92 -10.71
N GLN A 303 16.85 -5.30 -10.77
CA GLN A 303 17.92 -4.59 -10.06
C GLN A 303 18.03 -3.11 -10.49
N VAL A 304 17.91 -2.82 -11.78
CA VAL A 304 17.97 -1.44 -12.30
C VAL A 304 16.73 -0.63 -11.90
N ILE A 305 15.53 -1.23 -11.90
CA ILE A 305 14.31 -0.58 -11.41
C ILE A 305 14.47 -0.13 -9.96
N VAL A 306 15.02 -0.99 -9.08
CA VAL A 306 15.33 -0.61 -7.69
C VAL A 306 16.41 0.45 -7.63
N ALA A 307 17.51 0.34 -8.39
CA ALA A 307 18.57 1.35 -8.42
C ALA A 307 18.06 2.75 -8.80
N LEU A 308 17.20 2.86 -9.81
CA LEU A 308 16.64 4.16 -10.23
C LEU A 308 15.65 4.72 -9.19
N THR A 309 14.72 3.90 -8.69
CA THR A 309 13.74 4.34 -7.67
C THR A 309 14.40 4.73 -6.34
N GLU A 310 15.46 4.02 -5.90
CA GLU A 310 16.29 4.45 -4.77
C GLU A 310 16.97 5.79 -5.02
N MET A 311 17.44 6.05 -6.23
CA MET A 311 17.98 7.36 -6.62
C MET A 311 16.90 8.46 -6.77
N GLY A 312 15.61 8.11 -6.72
CA GLY A 312 14.50 9.03 -6.97
C GLY A 312 14.23 9.32 -8.46
N ILE A 313 14.67 8.42 -9.34
CA ILE A 313 14.52 8.50 -10.79
C ILE A 313 13.39 7.56 -11.22
N ASN A 314 12.45 8.04 -12.04
CA ASN A 314 11.39 7.20 -12.61
C ASN A 314 11.99 6.19 -13.61
N PRO A 315 11.80 4.86 -13.42
CA PRO A 315 12.25 3.82 -14.37
C PRO A 315 11.68 3.94 -15.80
N LYS A 316 10.61 4.70 -16.00
CA LYS A 316 10.03 5.00 -17.32
C LYS A 316 10.48 6.35 -17.90
N SER A 317 11.46 7.04 -17.29
CA SER A 317 11.95 8.35 -17.77
C SER A 317 12.89 8.23 -18.97
N VAL A 318 12.50 8.89 -20.07
CA VAL A 318 13.33 9.07 -21.26
C VAL A 318 14.39 10.18 -21.11
N ASN A 319 14.42 10.92 -19.99
CA ASN A 319 15.45 11.93 -19.72
C ASN A 319 15.88 11.90 -18.24
N VAL A 320 17.18 11.68 -18.00
CA VAL A 320 17.77 11.65 -16.66
C VAL A 320 18.98 12.60 -16.62
N PRO A 321 18.86 13.78 -15.98
CA PRO A 321 19.96 14.74 -15.87
C PRO A 321 20.96 14.32 -14.77
N LEU A 322 22.22 14.14 -15.17
CA LEU A 322 23.35 13.77 -14.33
C LEU A 322 24.22 15.00 -14.08
N THR A 323 23.83 15.77 -13.08
CA THR A 323 24.26 17.15 -12.82
C THR A 323 25.74 17.33 -12.47
N THR A 324 26.37 16.35 -11.82
CA THR A 324 27.76 16.43 -11.33
C THR A 324 28.77 16.10 -12.42
N ILE A 325 28.41 15.22 -13.36
CA ILE A 325 29.19 14.89 -14.55
C ILE A 325 28.78 15.72 -15.79
N ASN A 326 27.75 16.56 -15.66
CA ASN A 326 27.18 17.40 -16.72
C ASN A 326 26.79 16.60 -17.98
N GLN A 327 26.02 15.52 -17.79
CA GLN A 327 25.43 14.71 -18.87
C GLN A 327 23.92 14.64 -18.69
N THR A 328 23.18 14.34 -19.77
CA THR A 328 21.80 13.84 -19.70
C THR A 328 21.77 12.50 -20.42
N VAL A 329 21.17 11.49 -19.81
CA VAL A 329 21.09 10.13 -20.37
C VAL A 329 19.62 9.73 -20.54
N SER A 330 19.37 8.84 -21.51
CA SER A 330 18.03 8.32 -21.82
C SER A 330 17.93 6.87 -21.34
N PHE A 331 16.83 6.49 -20.70
CA PHE A 331 16.48 5.08 -20.53
C PHE A 331 15.41 4.73 -21.57
N VAL A 332 15.82 3.93 -22.56
CA VAL A 332 15.18 3.68 -23.87
C VAL A 332 15.11 4.92 -24.77
N THR A 333 15.25 4.70 -26.08
CA THR A 333 15.21 5.73 -27.13
C THR A 333 14.10 5.53 -28.16
N GLU A 334 13.73 4.28 -28.49
CA GLU A 334 12.77 3.96 -29.58
C GLU A 334 11.78 2.83 -29.24
N GLY A 335 12.21 1.85 -28.43
CA GLY A 335 11.42 0.66 -28.07
C GLY A 335 11.41 -0.41 -29.16
N ALA A 336 11.76 -1.64 -28.81
CA ALA A 336 11.94 -2.75 -29.74
C ALA A 336 11.07 -3.98 -29.40
N VAL A 337 10.89 -4.85 -30.39
CA VAL A 337 10.24 -6.17 -30.21
C VAL A 337 11.26 -7.17 -29.67
N ARG A 338 10.86 -7.91 -28.63
CA ARG A 338 11.57 -9.09 -28.09
C ARG A 338 10.56 -10.22 -27.92
N ASP A 339 10.88 -11.43 -28.40
CA ASP A 339 10.01 -12.61 -28.34
C ASP A 339 8.51 -12.33 -28.63
N GLY A 340 8.24 -11.53 -29.67
CA GLY A 340 6.88 -11.14 -30.10
C GLY A 340 6.30 -9.88 -29.45
N VAL A 341 6.80 -9.41 -28.30
CA VAL A 341 6.26 -8.27 -27.56
C VAL A 341 7.09 -7.00 -27.81
N LYS A 342 6.45 -5.86 -28.13
CA LYS A 342 7.14 -4.56 -28.18
C LYS A 342 7.12 -3.91 -26.80
N THR A 343 8.30 -3.61 -26.24
CA THR A 343 8.43 -2.84 -25.00
C THR A 343 9.36 -1.64 -25.21
N ASN A 344 9.06 -0.53 -24.54
CA ASN A 344 9.76 0.76 -24.69
C ASN A 344 10.24 1.37 -23.36
N ASN A 345 10.24 0.60 -22.27
CA ASN A 345 10.73 0.99 -20.95
C ASN A 345 10.99 -0.27 -20.10
N MET A 346 11.75 -0.14 -19.02
CA MET A 346 12.17 -1.30 -18.22
C MET A 346 11.06 -1.93 -17.37
N VAL A 347 10.00 -1.20 -17.00
CA VAL A 347 8.88 -1.77 -16.22
C VAL A 347 8.07 -2.72 -17.09
N ASP A 348 7.72 -2.30 -18.30
CA ASP A 348 6.94 -3.13 -19.22
C ASP A 348 7.81 -4.27 -19.78
N ALA A 349 9.12 -4.05 -19.93
CA ALA A 349 10.08 -5.11 -20.21
C ALA A 349 10.18 -6.14 -19.05
N LEU A 350 10.13 -5.72 -17.78
CA LEU A 350 10.05 -6.65 -16.64
C LEU A 350 8.75 -7.44 -16.67
N LEU A 351 7.61 -6.79 -16.95
CA LEU A 351 6.31 -7.47 -17.12
C LEU A 351 6.33 -8.51 -18.24
N SER A 352 7.15 -8.33 -19.29
CA SER A 352 7.27 -9.31 -20.38
C SER A 352 7.77 -10.70 -19.94
N PHE A 353 8.41 -10.80 -18.77
CA PHE A 353 8.82 -12.07 -18.16
C PHE A 353 7.73 -12.72 -17.28
N TRP A 354 6.55 -12.12 -17.11
CA TRP A 354 5.48 -12.67 -16.25
C TRP A 354 4.87 -13.95 -16.84
N ASP A 355 4.68 -14.98 -16.02
CA ASP A 355 4.25 -16.31 -16.46
C ASP A 355 2.74 -16.51 -16.33
N ASN A 356 1.99 -15.85 -17.22
CA ASN A 356 0.54 -16.01 -17.36
C ASN A 356 0.10 -17.49 -17.53
N THR A 357 0.96 -18.40 -18.01
CA THR A 357 0.63 -19.82 -18.19
C THR A 357 0.37 -20.58 -16.88
N LYS A 358 0.74 -20.01 -15.73
CA LYS A 358 0.44 -20.56 -14.40
C LYS A 358 -0.69 -19.84 -13.67
N LEU A 359 -1.26 -18.79 -14.26
CA LEU A 359 -2.37 -18.07 -13.66
C LEU A 359 -3.59 -18.98 -13.52
N ASN A 360 -4.01 -19.21 -12.27
CA ASN A 360 -5.31 -19.79 -11.96
C ASN A 360 -6.28 -18.63 -11.71
N PRO A 361 -7.32 -18.39 -12.55
CA PRO A 361 -8.16 -17.20 -12.41
C PRO A 361 -8.92 -17.10 -11.09
N GLU A 362 -9.34 -18.23 -10.50
CA GLU A 362 -10.11 -18.26 -9.25
C GLU A 362 -9.28 -17.97 -7.99
N THR A 363 -7.96 -18.17 -8.03
CA THR A 363 -7.05 -17.94 -6.89
C THR A 363 -6.04 -16.81 -7.12
N GLY A 364 -5.78 -16.45 -8.38
CA GLY A 364 -5.05 -15.25 -8.79
C GLY A 364 -3.51 -15.33 -8.76
N TYR A 365 -2.89 -16.48 -8.46
CA TYR A 365 -1.42 -16.56 -8.34
C TYR A 365 -0.72 -16.80 -9.70
N ALA A 366 0.39 -16.10 -9.94
CA ALA A 366 1.33 -16.31 -11.04
C ALA A 366 2.65 -15.54 -10.79
N GLY A 367 3.80 -16.10 -11.18
CA GLY A 367 5.12 -15.48 -10.96
C GLY A 367 5.84 -15.07 -12.25
N PHE A 368 7.16 -14.95 -12.21
CA PHE A 368 8.00 -14.53 -13.35
C PHE A 368 8.96 -15.64 -13.81
N ARG A 369 9.30 -15.64 -15.12
CA ARG A 369 10.31 -16.49 -15.75
C ARG A 369 11.69 -15.84 -15.64
N HIS A 370 12.75 -16.64 -15.64
CA HIS A 370 14.13 -16.11 -15.67
C HIS A 370 14.42 -15.40 -17.01
N VAL A 371 14.15 -16.10 -18.12
CA VAL A 371 14.27 -15.58 -19.49
C VAL A 371 13.04 -15.98 -20.31
N THR A 372 12.77 -15.24 -21.40
CA THR A 372 11.76 -15.60 -22.43
C THR A 372 12.42 -16.16 -23.69
N GLU A 373 13.59 -15.62 -24.07
CA GLU A 373 14.37 -16.06 -25.23
C GLU A 373 15.88 -16.11 -24.92
N GLY A 374 16.57 -17.09 -25.51
CA GLY A 374 18.04 -17.15 -25.51
C GLY A 374 18.62 -18.38 -24.80
N ASN A 375 19.71 -18.18 -24.03
CA ASN A 375 20.39 -19.21 -23.25
C ASN A 375 20.14 -18.95 -21.76
N ASP A 376 19.53 -19.90 -21.06
CA ASP A 376 19.07 -19.76 -19.67
C ASP A 376 20.15 -20.07 -18.60
N GLY A 377 21.42 -19.96 -18.97
CA GLY A 377 22.55 -20.38 -18.15
C GLY A 377 22.77 -21.89 -18.05
N GLY A 378 21.93 -22.72 -18.71
CA GLY A 378 21.98 -24.17 -18.64
C GLY A 378 21.13 -24.77 -17.51
N GLY A 379 20.20 -23.99 -16.96
CA GLY A 379 19.35 -24.39 -15.81
C GLY A 379 18.05 -25.10 -16.18
N GLY A 380 17.60 -25.04 -17.43
CA GLY A 380 16.25 -25.49 -17.83
C GLY A 380 15.12 -24.55 -17.37
N ALA A 381 15.47 -23.32 -16.97
CA ALA A 381 14.58 -22.34 -16.34
C ALA A 381 13.91 -21.37 -17.32
N GLY A 382 14.25 -21.41 -18.62
CA GLY A 382 13.73 -20.46 -19.60
C GLY A 382 12.29 -20.69 -20.09
N THR A 383 11.62 -21.78 -19.70
CA THR A 383 10.27 -22.14 -20.22
C THR A 383 9.13 -21.97 -19.21
N GLY A 384 9.40 -21.47 -18.00
CA GLY A 384 8.37 -21.34 -16.97
C GLY A 384 8.82 -20.57 -15.74
N THR A 385 7.91 -20.47 -14.77
CA THR A 385 8.08 -19.67 -13.56
C THR A 385 9.31 -20.08 -12.75
N ASN A 386 10.11 -19.11 -12.33
CA ASN A 386 11.30 -19.27 -11.52
C ASN A 386 11.14 -18.50 -10.20
N GLY A 387 11.47 -19.14 -9.06
CA GLY A 387 11.31 -18.52 -7.74
C GLY A 387 12.15 -17.26 -7.55
N MET A 388 13.42 -17.27 -7.98
CA MET A 388 14.32 -16.11 -7.85
C MET A 388 13.90 -14.96 -8.77
N ALA A 389 13.48 -15.25 -10.00
CA ALA A 389 12.87 -14.28 -10.90
C ALA A 389 11.62 -13.64 -10.28
N SER A 390 10.77 -14.46 -9.68
CA SER A 390 9.53 -14.03 -9.02
C SER A 390 9.79 -13.17 -7.78
N ASP A 391 10.72 -13.56 -6.91
CA ASP A 391 11.18 -12.76 -5.77
C ASP A 391 11.68 -11.38 -6.23
N GLN A 392 12.61 -11.34 -7.21
CA GLN A 392 13.24 -10.10 -7.64
C GLN A 392 12.29 -9.17 -8.40
N ALA A 393 11.46 -9.72 -9.30
CA ALA A 393 10.41 -8.95 -9.96
C ALA A 393 9.40 -8.39 -8.96
N THR A 394 9.02 -9.15 -7.91
CA THR A 394 8.06 -8.69 -6.90
C THR A 394 8.57 -7.46 -6.16
N TYR A 395 9.79 -7.50 -5.59
CA TYR A 395 10.29 -6.32 -4.87
C TYR A 395 10.62 -5.14 -5.80
N ALA A 396 10.98 -5.37 -7.07
CA ALA A 396 11.19 -4.30 -8.03
C ALA A 396 9.88 -3.61 -8.46
N LEU A 397 8.81 -4.37 -8.67
CA LEU A 397 7.47 -3.79 -8.88
C LEU A 397 6.98 -3.07 -7.62
N ILE A 398 7.25 -3.59 -6.42
CA ILE A 398 6.99 -2.88 -5.16
C ILE A 398 7.82 -1.59 -5.07
N ALA A 399 9.10 -1.57 -5.48
CA ALA A 399 9.91 -0.35 -5.49
C ALA A 399 9.34 0.70 -6.44
N TYR A 400 8.89 0.27 -7.62
CA TYR A 400 8.23 1.14 -8.59
C TYR A 400 6.89 1.68 -8.09
N ASP A 401 5.99 0.84 -7.57
CA ASP A 401 4.72 1.31 -7.00
C ASP A 401 4.94 2.26 -5.81
N ARG A 402 5.87 1.93 -4.91
CA ARG A 402 6.24 2.80 -3.77
C ARG A 402 6.79 4.15 -4.22
N PHE A 403 7.58 4.19 -5.29
CA PHE A 403 8.04 5.43 -5.91
C PHE A 403 6.87 6.22 -6.51
N MET A 404 6.02 5.59 -7.32
CA MET A 404 4.88 6.23 -7.97
C MET A 404 3.79 6.70 -6.99
N THR A 405 3.68 6.06 -5.82
CA THR A 405 2.70 6.37 -4.75
C THR A 405 3.31 7.12 -3.56
N GLY A 406 4.52 7.67 -3.71
CA GLY A 406 5.16 8.57 -2.72
C GLY A 406 5.50 7.93 -1.37
N GLN A 407 5.62 6.60 -1.31
CA GLN A 407 5.99 5.87 -0.10
C GLN A 407 7.50 5.99 0.19
N ALA A 408 7.93 5.59 1.39
CA ALA A 408 9.35 5.40 1.66
C ALA A 408 9.96 4.39 0.67
N ARG A 409 11.16 4.67 0.16
CA ARG A 409 11.87 3.84 -0.83
C ARG A 409 11.99 2.37 -0.40
N LEU A 410 12.18 1.43 -1.34
CA LEU A 410 12.19 0.00 -1.04
C LEU A 410 13.20 -0.35 0.07
N GLN A 411 14.43 0.14 -0.07
CA GLN A 411 15.56 -0.07 0.83
C GLN A 411 15.38 0.67 2.18
N ASN A 412 14.60 1.75 2.25
CA ASN A 412 14.41 2.52 3.49
C ASN A 412 13.25 1.95 4.31
N LEU A 413 13.57 1.21 5.38
CA LEU A 413 12.60 0.45 6.18
C LEU A 413 12.11 1.18 7.42
N MET A 414 12.42 2.49 7.54
CA MET A 414 12.04 3.30 8.70
C MET A 414 10.52 3.44 8.86
N ASP A 415 9.74 3.26 7.79
CA ASP A 415 8.27 3.22 7.83
C ASP A 415 7.72 2.03 8.65
N GLN A 416 8.39 0.88 8.60
CA GLN A 416 7.93 -0.33 9.31
C GLN A 416 8.35 -0.38 10.78
N LYS A 417 9.25 0.52 11.22
CA LYS A 417 9.46 0.81 12.65
C LYS A 417 8.25 1.50 13.27
N THR A 418 7.55 2.36 12.51
CA THR A 418 6.32 3.05 12.95
C THR A 418 5.04 2.27 12.66
N THR A 419 5.02 1.43 11.63
CA THR A 419 3.85 0.62 11.22
C THR A 419 4.23 -0.86 11.18
N PRO A 420 4.09 -1.60 12.31
CA PRO A 420 4.51 -2.99 12.39
C PRO A 420 3.73 -3.90 11.43
N TYR A 421 4.39 -4.91 10.85
CA TYR A 421 3.79 -5.80 9.83
C TYR A 421 2.43 -6.40 10.23
N LYS A 422 2.23 -6.70 11.52
CA LYS A 422 0.97 -7.24 12.09
C LYS A 422 -0.22 -6.27 12.07
N SER A 423 -0.03 -5.01 11.66
CA SER A 423 -1.10 -4.01 11.57
C SER A 423 -1.77 -3.95 10.19
N PHE A 424 -1.10 -4.42 9.14
CA PHE A 424 -1.66 -4.46 7.78
C PHE A 424 -2.73 -5.55 7.65
N LYS A 425 -3.72 -5.28 6.80
CA LYS A 425 -4.81 -6.19 6.42
C LYS A 425 -5.20 -5.93 4.98
N ALA A 426 -5.80 -6.91 4.31
CA ALA A 426 -6.43 -6.69 3.02
C ALA A 426 -7.52 -5.59 3.14
N LYS A 427 -7.58 -4.68 2.16
CA LYS A 427 -8.54 -3.59 2.11
C LYS A 427 -9.91 -4.18 1.71
N PRO A 428 -10.95 -4.05 2.55
CA PRO A 428 -12.28 -4.51 2.19
C PRO A 428 -12.89 -3.61 1.11
N VAL A 429 -13.54 -4.25 0.14
CA VAL A 429 -14.31 -3.60 -0.95
C VAL A 429 -15.59 -4.40 -1.20
N ASN A 430 -16.66 -3.71 -1.56
CA ASN A 430 -17.97 -4.31 -1.80
C ASN A 430 -18.27 -4.41 -3.30
N LEU A 431 -18.75 -5.57 -3.72
CA LEU A 431 -19.43 -5.79 -4.99
C LEU A 431 -20.94 -5.86 -4.75
N THR A 432 -21.66 -4.83 -5.16
CA THR A 432 -23.12 -4.75 -5.10
C THR A 432 -23.72 -5.28 -6.40
N TYR A 433 -24.80 -6.05 -6.30
CA TYR A 433 -25.64 -6.48 -7.40
C TYR A 433 -27.01 -5.81 -7.28
N ASP A 434 -27.38 -4.98 -8.25
CA ASP A 434 -28.71 -4.35 -8.32
C ASP A 434 -29.61 -5.16 -9.27
N ILE A 435 -30.67 -5.74 -8.72
CA ILE A 435 -31.72 -6.46 -9.41
C ILE A 435 -32.97 -5.57 -9.37
N ASN A 436 -33.06 -4.61 -10.30
CA ASN A 436 -34.22 -3.73 -10.48
C ASN A 436 -34.62 -3.00 -9.16
N GLY A 437 -33.64 -2.43 -8.46
CA GLY A 437 -33.80 -1.73 -7.18
C GLY A 437 -33.71 -2.63 -5.94
N MET A 438 -33.50 -3.94 -6.08
CA MET A 438 -33.15 -4.84 -4.98
C MET A 438 -31.63 -5.09 -4.97
N THR A 439 -30.94 -4.64 -3.91
CA THR A 439 -29.49 -4.74 -3.81
C THR A 439 -29.03 -5.94 -2.97
N ASP A 440 -28.11 -6.74 -3.50
CA ASP A 440 -27.34 -7.77 -2.78
C ASP A 440 -25.87 -7.36 -2.72
N VAL A 441 -25.22 -7.47 -1.55
CA VAL A 441 -23.88 -6.90 -1.31
C VAL A 441 -22.89 -7.99 -0.88
N LYS A 442 -21.94 -8.30 -1.77
CA LYS A 442 -20.84 -9.22 -1.52
C LYS A 442 -19.60 -8.44 -1.08
N SER A 443 -19.24 -8.56 0.21
CA SER A 443 -17.95 -8.08 0.72
C SER A 443 -16.80 -8.95 0.18
N SER A 444 -15.68 -8.32 -0.17
CA SER A 444 -14.48 -8.95 -0.72
C SER A 444 -13.23 -8.10 -0.40
N SER A 445 -12.08 -8.44 -0.96
CA SER A 445 -10.81 -7.70 -0.79
C SER A 445 -10.35 -7.08 -2.10
N TYR A 446 -9.62 -5.97 -2.02
CA TYR A 446 -8.92 -5.37 -3.18
C TYR A 446 -7.98 -6.38 -3.85
N LEU A 447 -8.10 -6.54 -5.17
CA LEU A 447 -7.44 -7.54 -6.03
C LEU A 447 -7.79 -9.01 -5.74
N ALA A 448 -8.86 -9.30 -4.98
CA ALA A 448 -9.40 -10.65 -4.87
C ALA A 448 -10.11 -11.07 -6.18
N SER A 449 -10.02 -12.35 -6.54
CA SER A 449 -10.80 -12.94 -7.62
C SER A 449 -12.26 -13.17 -7.17
N SER A 450 -13.17 -12.32 -7.64
CA SER A 450 -14.59 -12.37 -7.31
C SER A 450 -15.39 -12.93 -8.48
N LYS A 451 -15.88 -14.17 -8.34
CA LYS A 451 -16.82 -14.75 -9.30
C LYS A 451 -18.14 -13.97 -9.32
N ILE A 452 -18.57 -13.59 -10.52
CA ILE A 452 -19.78 -12.81 -10.81
C ILE A 452 -21.02 -13.69 -10.61
N LYS A 453 -22.04 -13.13 -9.95
CA LYS A 453 -23.24 -13.84 -9.50
C LYS A 453 -23.97 -14.54 -10.64
N THR A 454 -24.25 -15.84 -10.45
CA THR A 454 -24.88 -16.73 -11.44
C THR A 454 -26.39 -16.89 -11.23
N ASP A 455 -26.86 -16.91 -9.98
CA ASP A 455 -28.29 -16.85 -9.67
C ASP A 455 -28.78 -15.41 -9.82
N THR A 456 -29.71 -15.19 -10.73
CA THR A 456 -30.09 -13.85 -11.22
C THR A 456 -31.55 -13.48 -10.97
N ASN A 457 -32.37 -14.44 -10.51
CA ASN A 457 -33.81 -14.31 -10.17
C ASN A 457 -34.52 -13.12 -10.86
N PRO A 458 -34.63 -13.11 -12.19
CA PRO A 458 -35.14 -11.96 -12.93
C PRO A 458 -36.60 -11.65 -12.54
N PRO A 459 -37.02 -10.37 -12.58
CA PRO A 459 -38.41 -10.00 -12.38
C PRO A 459 -39.35 -10.77 -13.32
N LYS A 460 -40.55 -11.14 -12.83
CA LYS A 460 -41.51 -11.96 -13.59
C LYS A 460 -41.81 -11.36 -14.97
N GLY A 461 -41.61 -12.15 -16.03
CA GLY A 461 -41.77 -11.70 -17.42
C GLY A 461 -40.52 -11.09 -18.07
N LYS A 462 -39.40 -11.03 -17.33
CA LYS A 462 -38.07 -10.66 -17.85
C LYS A 462 -37.12 -11.86 -17.82
N ILE A 463 -36.14 -11.85 -18.72
CA ILE A 463 -35.08 -12.84 -18.85
C ILE A 463 -33.76 -12.12 -18.56
N PHE A 464 -32.96 -12.63 -17.62
CA PHE A 464 -31.65 -12.05 -17.35
C PHE A 464 -30.72 -12.23 -18.55
N LYS A 465 -30.04 -11.15 -18.94
CA LYS A 465 -29.16 -11.07 -20.10
C LYS A 465 -27.69 -11.07 -19.69
N ASN A 466 -27.30 -10.08 -18.88
CA ASN A 466 -25.94 -9.88 -18.40
C ASN A 466 -25.94 -8.92 -17.20
N TRP A 467 -24.82 -8.85 -16.49
CA TRP A 467 -24.53 -7.74 -15.57
C TRP A 467 -23.90 -6.59 -16.37
N ASN A 468 -24.10 -5.34 -15.94
CA ASN A 468 -23.48 -4.17 -16.55
C ASN A 468 -23.00 -3.19 -15.47
N SER A 469 -21.90 -2.46 -15.69
CA SER A 469 -21.42 -1.46 -14.72
C SER A 469 -22.34 -0.24 -14.57
N LYS A 470 -23.26 -0.01 -15.52
CA LYS A 470 -24.25 1.06 -15.47
C LYS A 470 -25.69 0.55 -15.55
N GLN A 471 -26.60 1.29 -14.91
CA GLN A 471 -28.01 0.93 -14.79
C GLN A 471 -28.77 0.98 -16.14
N ASP A 472 -28.34 1.86 -17.05
CA ASP A 472 -28.90 2.03 -18.40
C ASP A 472 -28.35 1.01 -19.43
N GLY A 473 -27.37 0.19 -19.05
CA GLY A 473 -26.70 -0.76 -19.94
C GLY A 473 -25.58 -0.15 -20.80
N SER A 474 -25.22 1.14 -20.61
CA SER A 474 -24.18 1.82 -21.40
C SER A 474 -22.75 1.64 -20.85
N GLY A 475 -22.56 0.76 -19.86
CA GLY A 475 -21.26 0.39 -19.28
C GLY A 475 -20.71 -0.92 -19.84
N VAL A 476 -19.59 -1.41 -19.30
CA VAL A 476 -19.05 -2.72 -19.65
C VAL A 476 -19.96 -3.85 -19.16
N SER A 477 -20.10 -4.88 -19.99
CA SER A 477 -21.00 -6.01 -19.76
C SER A 477 -20.24 -7.26 -19.28
N TYR A 478 -20.71 -7.83 -18.17
CA TYR A 478 -20.15 -9.00 -17.50
C TYR A 478 -21.14 -10.17 -17.55
N LYS A 479 -20.65 -11.37 -17.87
CA LYS A 479 -21.49 -12.57 -17.92
C LYS A 479 -21.64 -13.17 -16.53
N ALA A 480 -22.78 -13.82 -16.29
CA ALA A 480 -22.99 -14.64 -15.10
C ALA A 480 -21.89 -15.71 -15.02
N GLY A 481 -21.10 -15.70 -13.94
CA GLY A 481 -19.98 -16.63 -13.73
C GLY A 481 -18.61 -16.17 -14.25
N ASP A 482 -18.48 -14.99 -14.88
CA ASP A 482 -17.18 -14.34 -15.11
C ASP A 482 -16.40 -14.21 -13.79
N ILE A 483 -15.07 -14.08 -13.85
CA ILE A 483 -14.24 -13.80 -12.67
C ILE A 483 -13.68 -12.39 -12.80
N LEU A 484 -13.97 -11.53 -11.82
CA LEU A 484 -13.53 -10.14 -11.78
C LEU A 484 -12.46 -9.97 -10.69
N SER A 485 -11.30 -9.40 -11.04
CA SER A 485 -10.36 -8.91 -10.03
C SER A 485 -10.94 -7.64 -9.41
N MET A 486 -11.18 -7.66 -8.10
CA MET A 486 -11.86 -6.58 -7.40
C MET A 486 -11.04 -5.27 -7.41
N PRO A 487 -11.59 -4.14 -7.87
CA PRO A 487 -10.89 -2.86 -7.89
C PRO A 487 -10.67 -2.29 -6.48
N LYS A 488 -10.02 -1.13 -6.40
CA LYS A 488 -9.64 -0.47 -5.14
C LYS A 488 -10.83 0.15 -4.38
N GLU A 489 -12.04 0.06 -4.92
CA GLU A 489 -13.24 0.79 -4.52
C GLU A 489 -14.50 -0.10 -4.56
N ASN A 490 -15.60 0.42 -4.01
CA ASN A 490 -16.88 -0.28 -4.04
C ASN A 490 -17.55 -0.11 -5.40
N ILE A 491 -18.01 -1.20 -6.00
CA ILE A 491 -18.60 -1.23 -7.34
C ILE A 491 -20.00 -1.82 -7.33
N THR A 492 -20.81 -1.42 -8.31
CA THR A 492 -22.17 -1.93 -8.50
C THR A 492 -22.33 -2.52 -9.90
N LEU A 493 -22.89 -3.72 -9.98
CA LEU A 493 -23.31 -4.36 -11.21
C LEU A 493 -24.83 -4.39 -11.28
N TYR A 494 -25.38 -3.81 -12.34
CA TYR A 494 -26.81 -3.74 -12.60
C TYR A 494 -27.22 -4.92 -13.48
N GLY A 495 -28.30 -5.61 -13.09
CA GLY A 495 -28.89 -6.66 -13.91
C GLY A 495 -29.54 -6.05 -15.14
N GLN A 496 -29.11 -6.49 -16.32
CA GLN A 496 -29.73 -6.16 -17.59
C GLN A 496 -30.62 -7.31 -18.06
N TYR A 497 -31.76 -6.96 -18.65
CA TYR A 497 -32.82 -7.92 -18.94
C TYR A 497 -33.39 -7.74 -20.34
N ASP A 498 -33.58 -8.86 -21.05
CA ASP A 498 -34.48 -8.93 -22.19
C ASP A 498 -35.89 -9.32 -21.70
N TYR A 499 -36.90 -9.17 -22.56
CA TYR A 499 -38.29 -9.51 -22.22
C TYR A 499 -38.65 -10.95 -22.61
N GLN A 500 -39.35 -11.66 -21.72
CA GLN A 500 -39.98 -12.91 -22.11
C GLN A 500 -41.14 -12.59 -23.06
N LYS A 501 -41.11 -13.19 -24.25
CA LYS A 501 -42.19 -13.12 -25.23
C LYS A 501 -43.18 -14.25 -25.00
N TYR A 502 -44.46 -13.90 -24.88
CA TYR A 502 -45.59 -14.82 -24.80
C TYR A 502 -46.31 -14.84 -26.14
N GLY A 503 -46.75 -16.02 -26.57
CA GLY A 503 -47.52 -16.17 -27.82
C GLY A 503 -48.92 -15.60 -27.67
N LEU A 504 -49.35 -14.80 -28.65
CA LEU A 504 -50.75 -14.45 -28.87
C LEU A 504 -51.24 -15.17 -30.12
N SER A 505 -52.07 -16.19 -29.92
CA SER A 505 -52.74 -16.91 -31.00
C SER A 505 -54.17 -16.41 -31.12
N LEU A 506 -54.44 -15.63 -32.17
CA LEU A 506 -55.81 -15.32 -32.56
C LEU A 506 -56.30 -16.41 -33.51
N ASN A 507 -56.96 -17.44 -32.96
CA ASN A 507 -57.76 -18.33 -33.79
C ASN A 507 -58.98 -17.55 -34.28
N SER A 508 -58.86 -17.01 -35.49
CA SER A 508 -59.92 -16.27 -36.14
C SER A 508 -61.10 -17.14 -36.58
N ASN A 509 -61.09 -18.47 -36.37
CA ASN A 509 -62.14 -19.41 -36.80
C ASN A 509 -62.58 -19.12 -38.24
N ASP A 510 -61.62 -19.22 -39.17
CA ASP A 510 -61.68 -18.91 -40.61
C ASP A 510 -61.97 -17.44 -40.98
N GLY A 511 -61.96 -16.52 -40.00
CA GLY A 511 -62.08 -15.08 -40.27
C GLY A 511 -60.78 -14.43 -40.75
N LYS A 512 -60.93 -13.44 -41.63
CA LYS A 512 -59.84 -12.63 -42.17
C LYS A 512 -59.65 -11.38 -41.30
N ILE A 513 -58.56 -11.36 -40.54
CA ILE A 513 -58.12 -10.16 -39.81
C ILE A 513 -57.43 -9.23 -40.82
N THR A 514 -57.81 -7.96 -40.85
CA THR A 514 -57.13 -6.90 -41.63
C THR A 514 -56.24 -6.01 -40.75
N ALA A 515 -56.47 -5.97 -39.43
CA ALA A 515 -55.55 -5.35 -38.48
C ALA A 515 -54.22 -6.13 -38.36
N THR A 516 -53.10 -5.41 -38.30
CA THR A 516 -51.80 -5.99 -37.94
C THR A 516 -51.72 -6.19 -36.43
N ILE A 517 -51.96 -7.42 -35.97
CA ILE A 517 -51.83 -7.82 -34.56
C ILE A 517 -50.49 -8.57 -34.37
N PRO A 518 -49.70 -8.27 -33.32
CA PRO A 518 -48.46 -9.00 -33.07
C PRO A 518 -48.75 -10.42 -32.56
N THR A 519 -48.05 -11.40 -33.12
CA THR A 519 -48.15 -12.83 -32.73
C THR A 519 -47.45 -13.14 -31.40
N THR A 520 -46.72 -12.18 -30.83
CA THR A 520 -46.14 -12.28 -29.49
C THR A 520 -46.21 -10.93 -28.77
N PHE A 521 -46.31 -10.95 -27.45
CA PHE A 521 -46.32 -9.77 -26.58
C PHE A 521 -45.44 -10.01 -25.35
N THR A 522 -45.14 -8.95 -24.59
CA THR A 522 -44.35 -8.96 -23.36
C THR A 522 -45.19 -8.51 -22.16
N VAL A 523 -44.67 -8.69 -20.95
CA VAL A 523 -45.35 -8.31 -19.70
C VAL A 523 -45.65 -6.80 -19.60
N ASP A 524 -44.91 -5.96 -20.34
CA ASP A 524 -45.09 -4.50 -20.30
C ASP A 524 -46.09 -3.96 -21.35
N ASP A 525 -46.49 -4.77 -22.33
CA ASP A 525 -47.36 -4.38 -23.46
C ASP A 525 -48.85 -4.24 -23.08
N THR A 526 -49.64 -3.65 -23.98
CA THR A 526 -51.11 -3.71 -23.95
C THR A 526 -51.62 -3.78 -25.38
N ILE A 527 -52.28 -4.88 -25.74
CA ILE A 527 -52.65 -5.20 -27.12
C ILE A 527 -54.17 -5.07 -27.27
N LEU A 528 -54.62 -4.08 -28.04
CA LEU A 528 -56.01 -3.98 -28.47
C LEU A 528 -56.32 -5.10 -29.49
N LEU A 529 -57.45 -5.77 -29.33
CA LEU A 529 -57.86 -6.87 -30.21
C LEU A 529 -58.69 -6.34 -31.40
N PRO A 530 -58.74 -7.05 -32.54
CA PRO A 530 -59.56 -6.67 -33.69
C PRO A 530 -61.05 -6.50 -33.33
N THR A 531 -61.63 -5.42 -33.82
CA THR A 531 -63.07 -5.11 -33.80
C THR A 531 -63.74 -5.59 -35.09
N GLU A 532 -65.08 -5.54 -35.16
CA GLU A 532 -65.85 -5.87 -36.38
C GLU A 532 -65.44 -5.07 -37.63
N GLU A 533 -64.83 -3.90 -37.46
CA GLU A 533 -64.25 -3.09 -38.55
C GLU A 533 -62.99 -3.73 -39.16
N THR A 534 -62.27 -4.55 -38.37
CA THR A 534 -60.90 -5.03 -38.64
C THR A 534 -60.72 -6.54 -38.58
N ILE A 535 -61.80 -7.29 -38.31
CA ILE A 535 -61.90 -8.73 -38.59
C ILE A 535 -63.22 -9.01 -39.29
N GLN A 536 -63.15 -9.65 -40.45
CA GLN A 536 -64.30 -9.94 -41.32
C GLN A 536 -64.24 -11.41 -41.76
N LYS A 537 -65.37 -12.12 -41.75
CA LYS A 537 -65.49 -13.47 -42.30
C LYS A 537 -66.65 -13.48 -43.28
N ASP A 538 -66.42 -13.93 -44.52
CA ASP A 538 -67.38 -13.73 -45.61
C ASP A 538 -68.66 -14.55 -45.43
N GLY A 539 -69.74 -13.89 -44.99
CA GLY A 539 -70.96 -14.55 -44.53
C GLY A 539 -71.06 -14.72 -43.03
N PHE A 540 -70.30 -14.00 -42.21
CA PHE A 540 -70.33 -14.09 -40.75
C PHE A 540 -70.12 -12.72 -40.08
N ALA A 541 -70.90 -12.45 -39.03
CA ALA A 541 -70.81 -11.27 -38.18
C ALA A 541 -70.02 -11.60 -36.92
N PHE A 542 -69.20 -10.65 -36.48
CA PHE A 542 -68.28 -10.83 -35.35
C PHE A 542 -68.99 -10.57 -34.02
N ASP A 543 -69.00 -11.56 -33.12
CA ASP A 543 -69.69 -11.49 -31.81
C ASP A 543 -68.71 -11.19 -30.66
N GLY A 544 -67.42 -11.52 -30.83
CA GLY A 544 -66.34 -11.14 -29.91
C GLY A 544 -65.18 -12.13 -29.81
N TRP A 545 -64.14 -11.79 -29.03
CA TRP A 545 -63.01 -12.66 -28.72
C TRP A 545 -63.20 -13.38 -27.38
N TYR A 546 -63.14 -14.71 -27.39
CA TYR A 546 -63.31 -15.55 -26.20
C TYR A 546 -62.02 -16.31 -25.88
N THR A 547 -61.79 -16.60 -24.60
CA THR A 547 -60.60 -17.36 -24.13
C THR A 547 -60.76 -18.88 -24.25
N THR A 548 -61.96 -19.37 -24.60
CA THR A 548 -62.24 -20.80 -24.83
C THR A 548 -62.87 -21.03 -26.20
N SER A 549 -62.61 -22.20 -26.78
CA SER A 549 -63.14 -22.63 -28.09
C SER A 549 -64.63 -22.97 -28.06
N ASP A 550 -65.23 -23.11 -26.88
CA ASP A 550 -66.67 -23.28 -26.68
C ASP A 550 -67.39 -21.96 -26.34
N PHE A 551 -66.69 -20.82 -26.49
CA PHE A 551 -67.20 -19.45 -26.36
C PHE A 551 -67.90 -19.14 -25.03
N LYS A 552 -67.50 -19.81 -23.94
CA LYS A 552 -68.06 -19.58 -22.60
C LYS A 552 -67.43 -18.34 -21.95
N GLY A 553 -68.22 -17.66 -21.13
CA GLY A 553 -67.83 -16.44 -20.43
C GLY A 553 -68.20 -15.17 -21.20
N ASN A 554 -67.45 -14.09 -20.96
CA ASN A 554 -67.67 -12.79 -21.60
C ASN A 554 -66.56 -12.53 -22.63
N PRO A 555 -66.87 -11.85 -23.76
CA PRO A 555 -65.86 -11.49 -24.75
C PRO A 555 -64.89 -10.44 -24.19
N ILE A 556 -63.60 -10.57 -24.50
CA ILE A 556 -62.55 -9.60 -24.13
C ILE A 556 -62.18 -8.70 -25.31
N LYS A 557 -61.61 -7.53 -25.02
CA LYS A 557 -61.29 -6.49 -26.03
C LYS A 557 -59.80 -6.11 -26.10
N GLN A 558 -59.01 -6.49 -25.10
CA GLN A 558 -57.56 -6.22 -25.07
C GLN A 558 -56.83 -7.24 -24.19
N ILE A 559 -55.54 -7.46 -24.47
CA ILE A 559 -54.59 -8.06 -23.52
C ILE A 559 -54.04 -6.93 -22.65
N ASN A 560 -54.10 -7.08 -21.33
CA ASN A 560 -53.65 -6.06 -20.38
C ASN A 560 -52.17 -6.23 -20.03
N LYS A 561 -51.52 -5.11 -19.70
CA LYS A 561 -50.21 -5.09 -19.04
C LYS A 561 -50.20 -6.00 -17.81
N GLY A 562 -49.13 -6.78 -17.65
CA GLY A 562 -48.97 -7.75 -16.56
C GLY A 562 -49.38 -9.19 -16.87
N THR A 563 -49.93 -9.48 -18.05
CA THR A 563 -50.13 -10.88 -18.50
C THR A 563 -48.78 -11.57 -18.74
N THR A 564 -48.63 -12.81 -18.27
CA THR A 564 -47.36 -13.56 -18.30
C THR A 564 -47.53 -15.02 -18.74
N GLU A 565 -48.41 -15.27 -19.71
CA GLU A 565 -48.70 -16.60 -20.23
C GLU A 565 -49.10 -16.51 -21.71
N ASN A 566 -49.00 -17.62 -22.44
CA ASN A 566 -49.45 -17.67 -23.83
C ASN A 566 -50.98 -17.61 -23.87
N ILE A 567 -51.53 -16.71 -24.69
CA ILE A 567 -52.97 -16.51 -24.82
C ILE A 567 -53.44 -17.01 -26.19
N THR A 568 -54.41 -17.92 -26.19
CA THR A 568 -55.17 -18.27 -27.40
C THR A 568 -56.58 -17.72 -27.27
N LEU A 569 -57.01 -16.91 -28.23
CA LEU A 569 -58.37 -16.39 -28.32
C LEU A 569 -59.08 -16.95 -29.55
N TYR A 570 -60.39 -17.11 -29.42
CA TYR A 570 -61.27 -17.66 -30.43
C TYR A 570 -62.27 -16.57 -30.83
N ALA A 571 -62.30 -16.23 -32.12
CA ALA A 571 -63.32 -15.33 -32.65
C ALA A 571 -64.67 -16.07 -32.68
N LYS A 572 -65.67 -15.59 -31.92
CA LYS A 572 -67.04 -16.07 -32.10
C LYS A 572 -67.65 -15.38 -33.31
N TRP A 573 -68.23 -16.19 -34.19
CA TRP A 573 -68.91 -15.76 -35.39
C TRP A 573 -70.36 -16.22 -35.38
N ILE A 574 -71.26 -15.37 -35.88
CA ILE A 574 -72.65 -15.74 -36.17
C ILE A 574 -72.85 -15.55 -37.67
N GLY A 575 -73.09 -16.64 -38.41
CA GLY A 575 -73.08 -16.58 -39.87
C GLY A 575 -74.18 -15.72 -40.48
N THR A 576 -73.83 -14.56 -41.05
CA THR A 576 -74.64 -13.78 -42.00
C THR A 576 -74.92 -14.51 -43.30
N ASP A 577 -74.64 -15.80 -43.39
CA ASP A 577 -75.43 -16.72 -44.21
C ASP A 577 -76.93 -16.56 -43.93
N TYR A 578 -77.37 -16.11 -42.74
CA TYR A 578 -78.75 -15.64 -42.56
C TYR A 578 -79.13 -14.45 -43.47
N LEU A 579 -78.20 -13.51 -43.73
CA LEU A 579 -78.38 -12.42 -44.71
C LEU A 579 -78.21 -12.90 -46.15
N LYS A 580 -77.29 -13.83 -46.43
CA LYS A 580 -77.15 -14.43 -47.77
C LYS A 580 -78.43 -15.18 -48.12
N VAL A 581 -78.94 -16.02 -47.23
CA VAL A 581 -80.24 -16.70 -47.34
C VAL A 581 -81.33 -15.68 -47.57
N ILE A 582 -81.46 -14.63 -46.75
CA ILE A 582 -82.45 -13.56 -47.00
C ILE A 582 -82.35 -13.02 -48.43
N ASN A 583 -81.14 -12.68 -48.90
CA ASN A 583 -80.95 -12.08 -50.22
C ASN A 583 -81.11 -13.09 -51.37
N SER A 584 -80.63 -14.32 -51.24
CA SER A 584 -80.82 -15.41 -52.20
C SER A 584 -82.31 -15.73 -52.35
N ILE A 585 -83.04 -15.86 -51.25
CA ILE A 585 -84.50 -16.03 -51.23
C ILE A 585 -85.19 -14.89 -52.03
N ASN A 586 -84.80 -13.64 -51.80
CA ASN A 586 -85.34 -12.49 -52.52
C ASN A 586 -84.96 -12.49 -54.02
N ASN A 587 -83.80 -13.06 -54.37
CA ASN A 587 -83.21 -13.03 -55.71
C ASN A 587 -83.47 -14.30 -56.55
N ILE A 588 -84.18 -15.30 -56.04
CA ILE A 588 -84.54 -16.52 -56.79
C ILE A 588 -85.33 -16.18 -58.07
N GLY A 589 -86.27 -15.24 -57.98
CA GLY A 589 -87.09 -14.80 -59.11
C GLY A 589 -87.98 -15.92 -59.68
N GLU A 590 -88.02 -16.05 -61.01
CA GLU A 590 -88.73 -17.14 -61.68
C GLU A 590 -87.86 -18.42 -61.72
N VAL A 591 -88.48 -19.54 -61.38
CA VAL A 591 -87.81 -20.82 -61.13
C VAL A 591 -87.64 -21.62 -62.42
N THR A 592 -86.39 -21.97 -62.78
CA THR A 592 -86.06 -22.78 -63.97
C THR A 592 -85.00 -23.85 -63.65
N LEU A 593 -84.77 -24.82 -64.56
CA LEU A 593 -83.74 -25.85 -64.42
C LEU A 593 -82.33 -25.29 -64.16
N GLU A 594 -81.97 -24.20 -64.84
CA GLU A 594 -80.68 -23.51 -64.65
C GLU A 594 -80.54 -22.83 -63.27
N LYS A 595 -81.63 -22.77 -62.48
CA LYS A 595 -81.64 -22.28 -61.09
C LYS A 595 -81.60 -23.43 -60.07
N GLU A 596 -81.42 -24.69 -60.50
CA GLU A 596 -81.41 -25.84 -59.58
C GLU A 596 -80.42 -25.63 -58.44
N ASN A 597 -79.16 -25.38 -58.79
CA ASN A 597 -78.11 -25.02 -57.86
C ASN A 597 -78.57 -23.87 -56.96
N LYS A 598 -79.02 -22.73 -57.49
CA LYS A 598 -79.34 -21.53 -56.70
C LYS A 598 -80.47 -21.69 -55.68
N ILE A 599 -81.47 -22.53 -55.97
CA ILE A 599 -82.61 -22.76 -55.06
C ILE A 599 -82.28 -23.88 -54.07
N LYS A 600 -81.54 -24.91 -54.48
CA LYS A 600 -81.00 -25.93 -53.57
C LYS A 600 -79.98 -25.34 -52.61
N GLU A 601 -79.04 -24.52 -53.11
CA GLU A 601 -78.13 -23.67 -52.34
C GLU A 601 -78.93 -22.87 -51.31
N ALA A 602 -79.90 -22.05 -51.71
CA ALA A 602 -80.67 -21.25 -50.74
C ALA A 602 -81.38 -22.09 -49.64
N ARG A 603 -81.92 -23.27 -49.94
CA ARG A 603 -82.50 -24.20 -48.94
C ARG A 603 -81.44 -24.82 -48.05
N THR A 604 -80.41 -25.42 -48.65
CA THR A 604 -79.31 -26.06 -47.93
C THR A 604 -78.59 -25.03 -47.05
N ASP A 605 -78.36 -23.82 -47.54
CA ASP A 605 -77.83 -22.68 -46.79
C ASP A 605 -78.73 -22.35 -45.58
N PHE A 606 -80.07 -22.31 -45.73
CA PHE A 606 -80.99 -22.07 -44.61
C PHE A 606 -81.00 -23.21 -43.57
N ASP A 607 -81.17 -24.45 -44.02
CA ASP A 607 -81.27 -25.60 -43.11
C ASP A 607 -79.92 -25.87 -42.39
N ASN A 608 -78.80 -25.51 -43.01
CA ASN A 608 -77.46 -25.55 -42.42
C ASN A 608 -77.16 -24.38 -41.46
N LEU A 609 -78.00 -23.33 -41.41
CA LEU A 609 -77.84 -22.29 -40.40
C LEU A 609 -78.02 -22.88 -38.99
N ASP A 610 -77.16 -22.49 -38.06
CA ASP A 610 -77.33 -22.81 -36.64
C ASP A 610 -78.57 -22.10 -36.04
N LYS A 611 -78.90 -22.43 -34.79
CA LYS A 611 -80.11 -21.89 -34.14
C LYS A 611 -80.00 -20.40 -33.77
N GLU A 612 -78.81 -19.83 -33.62
CA GLU A 612 -78.61 -18.37 -33.47
C GLU A 612 -78.71 -17.64 -34.82
N GLN A 613 -78.37 -18.30 -35.93
CA GLN A 613 -78.52 -17.81 -37.31
C GLN A 613 -79.96 -17.92 -37.85
N GLN A 614 -80.63 -19.06 -37.69
CA GLN A 614 -82.01 -19.29 -38.18
C GLN A 614 -82.98 -18.27 -37.59
N ASN A 615 -82.82 -17.93 -36.30
CA ASN A 615 -83.57 -16.89 -35.59
C ASN A 615 -83.41 -15.47 -36.19
N ARG A 616 -82.48 -15.26 -37.13
CA ARG A 616 -82.23 -13.99 -37.82
C ARG A 616 -82.70 -13.98 -39.28
N VAL A 617 -83.23 -15.07 -39.83
CA VAL A 617 -83.80 -15.12 -41.19
C VAL A 617 -85.26 -14.67 -41.17
N THR A 618 -85.56 -13.59 -41.90
CA THR A 618 -86.86 -12.89 -41.80
C THR A 618 -87.87 -13.25 -42.90
N ASN A 619 -87.46 -13.95 -43.96
CA ASN A 619 -88.26 -14.16 -45.19
C ASN A 619 -88.36 -15.62 -45.66
N LEU A 620 -88.05 -16.59 -44.79
CA LEU A 620 -88.01 -18.04 -45.07
C LEU A 620 -89.17 -18.58 -45.92
N ASN A 621 -90.39 -18.06 -45.75
CA ASN A 621 -91.59 -18.54 -46.43
C ASN A 621 -91.49 -18.48 -47.97
N THR A 622 -90.71 -17.54 -48.53
CA THR A 622 -90.51 -17.41 -49.97
C THR A 622 -89.61 -18.52 -50.54
N LEU A 623 -88.70 -19.08 -49.72
CA LEU A 623 -87.79 -20.17 -50.10
C LEU A 623 -88.57 -21.46 -50.39
N VAL A 624 -89.44 -21.82 -49.44
CA VAL A 624 -90.28 -23.03 -49.46
C VAL A 624 -91.12 -23.12 -50.75
N ALA A 625 -91.61 -21.97 -51.24
CA ALA A 625 -92.38 -21.89 -52.47
C ALA A 625 -91.54 -22.16 -53.73
N ALA A 626 -90.26 -21.78 -53.74
CA ALA A 626 -89.37 -21.95 -54.88
C ALA A 626 -88.87 -23.40 -55.06
N GLU A 627 -88.55 -24.07 -53.96
CA GLU A 627 -88.07 -25.47 -53.98
C GLU A 627 -89.11 -26.43 -54.55
N ALA A 628 -90.38 -26.24 -54.15
CA ALA A 628 -91.51 -27.00 -54.70
C ALA A 628 -91.59 -26.85 -56.23
N LYS A 629 -91.40 -25.62 -56.73
CA LYS A 629 -91.43 -25.32 -58.16
C LYS A 629 -90.21 -25.84 -58.92
N LEU A 630 -89.03 -25.88 -58.29
CA LEU A 630 -87.83 -26.46 -58.88
C LEU A 630 -87.96 -27.98 -59.03
N LYS A 631 -88.50 -28.65 -58.01
CA LYS A 631 -88.63 -30.11 -58.01
C LYS A 631 -89.49 -30.60 -59.19
N GLU A 632 -90.59 -29.91 -59.49
CA GLU A 632 -91.43 -30.18 -60.67
C GLU A 632 -90.68 -30.12 -62.00
N LEU A 633 -89.59 -29.36 -62.08
CA LEU A 633 -88.78 -29.21 -63.30
C LEU A 633 -87.70 -30.30 -63.37
N PHE A 634 -86.96 -30.55 -62.29
CA PHE A 634 -85.80 -31.43 -62.33
C PHE A 634 -86.15 -32.92 -62.52
N GLU A 635 -87.39 -33.30 -62.18
CA GLU A 635 -87.94 -34.63 -62.49
C GLU A 635 -88.26 -34.82 -64.01
N ALA A 636 -87.99 -33.82 -64.86
CA ALA A 636 -88.20 -33.85 -66.32
C ALA A 636 -86.92 -33.64 -67.18
N ALA A 637 -85.72 -33.58 -66.59
CA ALA A 637 -84.46 -33.25 -67.29
C ALA A 637 -83.57 -34.47 -67.64
N THR A 638 -82.58 -34.28 -68.52
CA THR A 638 -81.72 -35.35 -69.09
C THR A 638 -80.25 -35.30 -68.63
N GLU A 639 -79.47 -36.35 -68.93
CA GLU A 639 -78.04 -36.42 -68.54
C GLU A 639 -77.11 -35.52 -69.36
N GLU A 640 -77.43 -35.24 -70.63
CA GLU A 640 -76.55 -34.42 -71.48
C GLU A 640 -76.49 -32.96 -71.01
N GLU A 641 -77.60 -32.46 -70.47
CA GLU A 641 -77.72 -31.13 -69.85
C GLU A 641 -76.78 -30.97 -68.64
N LYS A 642 -76.48 -32.06 -67.92
CA LYS A 642 -75.60 -32.04 -66.73
C LYS A 642 -74.13 -31.93 -67.10
N ILE A 643 -73.65 -32.70 -68.09
CA ILE A 643 -72.23 -32.68 -68.50
C ILE A 643 -71.86 -31.32 -69.11
N ASN A 644 -72.79 -30.68 -69.82
CA ASN A 644 -72.59 -29.36 -70.39
C ASN A 644 -72.41 -28.25 -69.32
N ALA A 645 -72.91 -28.43 -68.09
CA ALA A 645 -72.64 -27.50 -66.99
C ALA A 645 -71.19 -27.61 -66.46
N ALA A 646 -70.65 -28.82 -66.34
CA ALA A 646 -69.30 -29.05 -65.80
C ALA A 646 -68.18 -28.50 -66.70
N VAL A 647 -68.31 -28.65 -68.03
CA VAL A 647 -67.34 -28.10 -69.00
C VAL A 647 -67.28 -26.56 -68.88
N LYS A 648 -68.45 -25.92 -68.76
CA LYS A 648 -68.62 -24.46 -68.70
C LYS A 648 -67.98 -23.83 -67.44
N ALA A 649 -67.81 -24.60 -66.36
CA ALA A 649 -67.11 -24.16 -65.16
C ALA A 649 -65.61 -23.97 -65.40
N VAL A 650 -64.94 -24.92 -66.05
CA VAL A 650 -63.50 -24.83 -66.36
C VAL A 650 -63.21 -23.72 -67.37
N GLU A 651 -64.09 -23.53 -68.35
CA GLU A 651 -64.02 -22.38 -69.26
C GLU A 651 -64.16 -21.02 -68.55
N THR A 652 -64.82 -20.98 -67.40
CA THR A 652 -64.92 -19.77 -66.56
C THR A 652 -63.58 -19.51 -65.86
N SER A 653 -63.02 -20.50 -65.14
CA SER A 653 -61.74 -20.36 -64.43
C SER A 653 -60.56 -19.93 -65.33
N ILE A 654 -60.48 -20.42 -66.57
CA ILE A 654 -59.42 -20.00 -67.50
C ILE A 654 -59.62 -18.56 -68.02
N ASN A 655 -60.86 -18.07 -68.04
CA ASN A 655 -61.13 -16.67 -68.37
C ASN A 655 -60.79 -15.71 -67.23
N GLU A 656 -61.02 -16.13 -65.98
CA GLU A 656 -60.71 -15.38 -64.75
C GLU A 656 -59.21 -15.10 -64.52
N ILE A 657 -58.29 -15.76 -65.24
CA ILE A 657 -56.84 -15.48 -65.20
C ILE A 657 -56.52 -14.02 -65.54
N GLY A 658 -57.33 -13.37 -66.38
CA GLY A 658 -57.19 -11.95 -66.73
C GLY A 658 -55.88 -11.62 -67.45
N GLU A 659 -55.26 -10.50 -67.06
CA GLU A 659 -53.93 -10.10 -67.50
C GLU A 659 -52.85 -10.81 -66.67
N VAL A 660 -51.77 -11.25 -67.33
CA VAL A 660 -50.72 -12.04 -66.67
C VAL A 660 -49.71 -11.10 -66.02
N THR A 661 -49.69 -11.10 -64.70
CA THR A 661 -48.75 -10.34 -63.86
C THR A 661 -48.01 -11.29 -62.93
N LEU A 662 -47.03 -10.80 -62.18
CA LEU A 662 -46.35 -11.57 -61.13
C LEU A 662 -47.31 -12.09 -60.02
N ALA A 663 -48.51 -11.51 -59.88
CA ALA A 663 -49.52 -11.96 -58.94
C ALA A 663 -50.44 -13.08 -59.50
N SER A 664 -50.47 -13.29 -60.82
CA SER A 664 -51.42 -14.20 -61.49
C SER A 664 -51.07 -15.69 -61.31
N GLN A 665 -49.93 -16.02 -60.66
CA GLN A 665 -49.39 -17.37 -60.52
C GLN A 665 -50.42 -18.39 -60.00
N ASN A 666 -51.01 -18.14 -58.83
CA ASN A 666 -51.93 -19.09 -58.19
C ASN A 666 -53.19 -19.36 -59.04
N SER A 667 -53.67 -18.35 -59.79
CA SER A 667 -54.84 -18.48 -60.68
C SER A 667 -54.53 -19.35 -61.90
N ILE A 668 -53.32 -19.22 -62.45
CA ILE A 668 -52.82 -20.05 -63.55
C ILE A 668 -52.68 -21.51 -63.08
N GLU A 669 -52.05 -21.74 -61.92
CA GLU A 669 -51.90 -23.07 -61.32
C GLU A 669 -53.26 -23.72 -61.00
N LYS A 670 -54.23 -22.95 -60.47
CA LYS A 670 -55.61 -23.42 -60.24
C LYS A 670 -56.30 -23.84 -61.54
N ALA A 671 -56.31 -22.97 -62.55
CA ALA A 671 -56.98 -23.24 -63.83
C ALA A 671 -56.35 -24.44 -64.57
N ARG A 672 -55.03 -24.63 -64.44
CA ARG A 672 -54.33 -25.84 -64.92
C ARG A 672 -54.82 -27.09 -64.21
N LYS A 673 -55.00 -27.06 -62.89
CA LYS A 673 -55.54 -28.21 -62.15
C LYS A 673 -56.97 -28.55 -62.59
N GLU A 674 -57.86 -27.57 -62.62
CA GLU A 674 -59.28 -27.79 -62.97
C GLU A 674 -59.47 -28.25 -64.41
N PHE A 675 -58.63 -27.78 -65.35
CA PHE A 675 -58.54 -28.36 -66.69
C PHE A 675 -58.10 -29.82 -66.66
N ASN A 676 -57.04 -30.15 -65.91
CA ASN A 676 -56.56 -31.53 -65.80
C ASN A 676 -57.63 -32.47 -65.19
N ASP A 677 -58.41 -32.01 -64.22
CA ASP A 677 -59.43 -32.81 -63.52
C ASP A 677 -60.60 -33.28 -64.41
N LEU A 678 -60.85 -32.67 -65.59
CA LEU A 678 -61.92 -33.10 -66.51
C LEU A 678 -61.65 -34.45 -67.22
N GLY A 679 -60.43 -34.98 -67.13
CA GLY A 679 -60.04 -36.27 -67.72
C GLY A 679 -60.42 -36.40 -69.19
N ALA A 680 -61.18 -37.45 -69.53
CA ALA A 680 -61.59 -37.75 -70.91
C ALA A 680 -62.49 -36.68 -71.57
N ASN A 681 -63.02 -35.71 -70.81
CA ASN A 681 -63.83 -34.59 -71.32
C ASN A 681 -63.03 -33.28 -71.52
N GLN A 682 -61.71 -33.27 -71.30
CA GLN A 682 -60.84 -32.10 -71.56
C GLN A 682 -61.00 -31.55 -72.98
N ASN A 683 -61.24 -32.43 -73.95
CA ASN A 683 -61.49 -32.09 -75.36
C ASN A 683 -62.80 -31.32 -75.61
N ARG A 684 -63.68 -31.18 -74.61
CA ARG A 684 -64.90 -30.37 -74.69
C ARG A 684 -64.68 -28.92 -74.26
N VAL A 685 -63.58 -28.62 -73.57
CA VAL A 685 -63.15 -27.25 -73.25
C VAL A 685 -62.61 -26.59 -74.51
N ASN A 686 -62.99 -25.34 -74.77
CA ASN A 686 -62.51 -24.56 -75.91
C ASN A 686 -60.96 -24.55 -75.98
N PRO A 687 -60.35 -25.12 -77.05
CA PRO A 687 -58.89 -25.20 -77.17
C PRO A 687 -58.17 -23.84 -77.14
N SER A 688 -58.85 -22.75 -77.52
CA SER A 688 -58.29 -21.40 -77.43
C SER A 688 -58.06 -20.94 -75.99
N LEU A 689 -58.83 -21.46 -75.02
CA LEU A 689 -58.63 -21.20 -73.60
C LEU A 689 -57.46 -22.04 -73.07
N VAL A 690 -57.36 -23.30 -73.48
CA VAL A 690 -56.22 -24.17 -73.14
C VAL A 690 -54.89 -23.55 -73.61
N GLN A 691 -54.86 -22.94 -74.80
CA GLN A 691 -53.67 -22.22 -75.27
C GLN A 691 -53.40 -20.94 -74.46
N LYS A 692 -54.43 -20.12 -74.18
CA LYS A 692 -54.32 -18.93 -73.31
C LYS A 692 -53.70 -19.26 -71.95
N LEU A 693 -54.01 -20.42 -71.39
CA LEU A 693 -53.41 -20.94 -70.15
C LEU A 693 -51.92 -21.30 -70.32
N ASN A 694 -51.55 -22.01 -71.40
CA ASN A 694 -50.15 -22.31 -71.73
C ASN A 694 -49.31 -21.01 -71.87
N ASP A 695 -49.86 -20.02 -72.60
CA ASP A 695 -49.18 -18.73 -72.86
C ASP A 695 -49.02 -17.90 -71.57
N ALA A 696 -49.93 -18.04 -70.60
CA ALA A 696 -49.83 -17.39 -69.30
C ALA A 696 -48.67 -17.93 -68.44
N GLU A 697 -48.45 -19.25 -68.44
CA GLU A 697 -47.31 -19.88 -67.74
C GLU A 697 -45.97 -19.39 -68.29
N VAL A 698 -45.85 -19.28 -69.62
CA VAL A 698 -44.65 -18.72 -70.28
C VAL A 698 -44.48 -17.23 -69.98
N THR A 699 -45.57 -16.46 -69.99
CA THR A 699 -45.53 -15.00 -69.76
C THR A 699 -45.09 -14.66 -68.34
N LEU A 700 -45.59 -15.39 -67.34
CA LEU A 700 -45.19 -15.26 -65.94
C LEU A 700 -43.67 -15.49 -65.74
N SER A 701 -43.10 -16.52 -66.38
CA SER A 701 -41.67 -16.83 -66.28
C SER A 701 -40.78 -15.70 -66.84
N ASN A 702 -41.19 -15.09 -67.95
CA ASN A 702 -40.48 -13.95 -68.54
C ASN A 702 -40.53 -12.71 -67.63
N LEU A 703 -41.68 -12.42 -67.02
CA LEU A 703 -41.83 -11.31 -66.06
C LEU A 703 -40.92 -11.47 -64.82
N GLN A 704 -40.74 -12.70 -64.34
CA GLN A 704 -39.83 -12.98 -63.22
C GLN A 704 -38.38 -12.64 -63.58
N ILE A 705 -37.91 -13.02 -64.78
CA ILE A 705 -36.55 -12.68 -65.28
C ILE A 705 -36.40 -11.17 -65.42
N SER A 706 -37.35 -10.49 -66.07
CA SER A 706 -37.28 -9.03 -66.29
C SER A 706 -37.28 -8.22 -64.99
N SER A 707 -37.95 -8.70 -63.93
CA SER A 707 -37.90 -8.09 -62.60
C SER A 707 -36.49 -8.10 -62.00
N VAL A 708 -35.71 -9.17 -62.23
CA VAL A 708 -34.30 -9.24 -61.82
C VAL A 708 -33.44 -8.27 -62.65
N GLU A 709 -33.60 -8.25 -63.97
CA GLU A 709 -32.86 -7.34 -64.86
C GLU A 709 -33.07 -5.86 -64.44
N GLN A 710 -34.31 -5.49 -64.09
CA GLN A 710 -34.67 -4.15 -63.58
C GLN A 710 -34.07 -3.84 -62.20
N ASN A 711 -34.05 -4.79 -61.26
CA ASN A 711 -33.43 -4.59 -59.94
C ASN A 711 -31.91 -4.36 -60.06
N ILE A 712 -31.23 -5.08 -60.96
CA ILE A 712 -29.81 -4.85 -61.27
C ILE A 712 -29.62 -3.45 -61.90
N GLN A 713 -30.47 -3.07 -62.87
CA GLN A 713 -30.40 -1.75 -63.50
C GLN A 713 -30.63 -0.59 -62.50
N ALA A 714 -31.45 -0.80 -61.48
CA ALA A 714 -31.76 0.19 -60.45
C ALA A 714 -30.58 0.51 -59.49
N ILE A 715 -29.54 -0.33 -59.46
CA ILE A 715 -28.27 -0.04 -58.76
C ILE A 715 -27.69 1.29 -59.26
N GLY A 716 -27.66 1.47 -60.58
CA GLY A 716 -27.09 2.63 -61.27
C GLY A 716 -25.65 2.37 -61.75
N LYS A 717 -25.14 3.26 -62.61
CA LYS A 717 -23.76 3.19 -63.14
C LYS A 717 -22.70 3.68 -62.16
N GLU A 718 -23.10 4.50 -61.20
CA GLU A 718 -22.26 5.03 -60.15
C GLU A 718 -22.58 4.28 -58.85
N VAL A 719 -21.59 3.57 -58.33
CA VAL A 719 -21.72 2.79 -57.10
C VAL A 719 -21.14 3.60 -55.96
N THR A 720 -21.95 3.89 -54.95
CA THR A 720 -21.56 4.53 -53.70
C THR A 720 -21.83 3.59 -52.53
N LEU A 721 -21.47 3.97 -51.31
CA LEU A 721 -21.80 3.19 -50.10
C LEU A 721 -23.33 3.00 -49.94
N ASP A 722 -24.14 4.00 -50.33
CA ASP A 722 -25.61 3.92 -50.30
C ASP A 722 -26.19 2.92 -51.32
N SER A 723 -25.43 2.54 -52.36
CA SER A 723 -25.88 1.52 -53.32
C SER A 723 -25.99 0.11 -52.72
N LYS A 724 -25.45 -0.11 -51.52
CA LYS A 724 -25.42 -1.41 -50.82
C LYS A 724 -26.76 -2.13 -50.77
N TYR A 725 -27.82 -1.48 -50.28
CA TYR A 725 -29.16 -2.07 -50.20
C TYR A 725 -29.72 -2.51 -51.55
N LYS A 726 -29.41 -1.75 -52.63
CA LYS A 726 -29.86 -2.07 -53.99
C LYS A 726 -29.13 -3.31 -54.54
N ILE A 727 -27.83 -3.39 -54.30
CA ILE A 727 -26.97 -4.53 -54.68
C ILE A 727 -27.44 -5.80 -53.95
N GLU A 728 -27.66 -5.71 -52.64
CA GLU A 728 -28.21 -6.80 -51.82
C GLU A 728 -29.62 -7.22 -52.28
N SER A 729 -30.50 -6.27 -52.62
CA SER A 729 -31.83 -6.57 -53.18
C SER A 729 -31.72 -7.32 -54.52
N ALA A 730 -30.95 -6.79 -55.47
CA ALA A 730 -30.77 -7.39 -56.79
C ALA A 730 -30.19 -8.83 -56.70
N ARG A 731 -29.21 -9.05 -55.83
CA ARG A 731 -28.67 -10.39 -55.52
C ARG A 731 -29.74 -11.32 -54.95
N ASN A 732 -30.57 -10.85 -54.03
CA ASN A 732 -31.67 -11.63 -53.46
C ASN A 732 -32.79 -11.96 -54.47
N TYR A 733 -33.07 -11.07 -55.43
CA TYR A 733 -34.01 -11.34 -56.52
C TYR A 733 -33.44 -12.34 -57.54
N TYR A 734 -32.18 -12.22 -57.94
CA TYR A 734 -31.49 -13.18 -58.82
C TYR A 734 -31.46 -14.59 -58.22
N ASN A 735 -31.20 -14.71 -56.92
CA ASN A 735 -31.14 -16.01 -56.23
C ASN A 735 -32.48 -16.77 -56.22
N LYS A 736 -33.63 -16.09 -56.37
CA LYS A 736 -34.98 -16.71 -56.39
C LYS A 736 -35.37 -17.32 -57.73
N LEU A 737 -34.67 -17.00 -58.82
CA LEU A 737 -34.93 -17.63 -60.13
C LEU A 737 -34.56 -19.11 -60.11
N SER A 738 -35.29 -19.93 -60.86
CA SER A 738 -34.88 -21.32 -61.13
C SER A 738 -33.57 -21.36 -61.93
N ASP A 739 -32.86 -22.48 -61.89
CA ASP A 739 -31.54 -22.61 -62.55
C ASP A 739 -31.63 -22.61 -64.09
N ILE A 740 -32.84 -22.73 -64.66
CA ILE A 740 -33.13 -22.53 -66.09
C ILE A 740 -33.34 -21.03 -66.40
N GLN A 741 -33.86 -20.26 -65.44
CA GLN A 741 -34.10 -18.81 -65.58
C GLN A 741 -32.84 -17.96 -65.28
N LYS A 742 -32.00 -18.36 -64.32
CA LYS A 742 -30.78 -17.61 -63.95
C LYS A 742 -29.87 -17.26 -65.14
N PRO A 743 -29.57 -18.17 -66.11
CA PRO A 743 -28.73 -17.87 -67.27
C PRO A 743 -29.34 -16.88 -68.27
N LEU A 744 -30.61 -16.51 -68.13
CA LEU A 744 -31.34 -15.63 -69.04
C LEU A 744 -31.32 -14.15 -68.58
N VAL A 745 -30.78 -13.85 -67.39
CA VAL A 745 -30.61 -12.49 -66.86
C VAL A 745 -29.38 -11.84 -67.50
N LYS A 746 -29.59 -10.96 -68.49
CA LYS A 746 -28.52 -10.52 -69.40
C LYS A 746 -27.50 -9.58 -68.75
N ASN A 747 -27.93 -8.76 -67.79
CA ASN A 747 -27.08 -7.78 -67.11
C ASN A 747 -26.46 -8.30 -65.80
N TYR A 748 -26.48 -9.61 -65.55
CA TYR A 748 -25.89 -10.21 -64.33
C TYR A 748 -24.44 -9.77 -64.03
N LYS A 749 -23.63 -9.47 -65.06
CA LYS A 749 -22.25 -8.96 -64.87
C LYS A 749 -22.16 -7.54 -64.32
N GLU A 750 -23.22 -6.74 -64.42
CA GLU A 750 -23.28 -5.41 -63.80
C GLU A 750 -23.40 -5.51 -62.27
N LEU A 751 -24.12 -6.54 -61.77
CA LEU A 751 -24.23 -6.83 -60.34
C LEU A 751 -22.88 -7.24 -59.73
N GLU A 752 -22.15 -8.18 -60.36
CA GLU A 752 -20.84 -8.62 -59.88
C GLU A 752 -19.80 -7.48 -59.87
N ALA A 753 -19.85 -6.58 -60.87
CA ALA A 753 -19.01 -5.40 -60.90
C ALA A 753 -19.34 -4.40 -59.77
N ALA A 754 -20.63 -4.22 -59.45
CA ALA A 754 -21.08 -3.34 -58.39
C ALA A 754 -20.71 -3.84 -56.99
N GLU A 755 -20.77 -5.16 -56.75
CA GLU A 755 -20.33 -5.80 -55.50
C GLU A 755 -18.82 -5.57 -55.25
N ILE A 756 -17.99 -5.66 -56.28
CA ILE A 756 -16.54 -5.39 -56.19
C ILE A 756 -16.26 -3.91 -55.91
N GLN A 757 -16.94 -3.00 -56.62
CA GLN A 757 -16.74 -1.56 -56.45
C GLN A 757 -17.22 -1.07 -55.07
N LEU A 758 -18.33 -1.60 -54.55
CA LEU A 758 -18.80 -1.32 -53.19
C LEU A 758 -17.74 -1.72 -52.16
N LYS A 759 -17.21 -2.95 -52.24
CA LYS A 759 -16.18 -3.44 -51.29
C LYS A 759 -14.94 -2.55 -51.27
N LYS A 760 -14.49 -2.05 -52.43
CA LYS A 760 -13.36 -1.11 -52.51
C LYS A 760 -13.66 0.21 -51.77
N LEU A 761 -14.87 0.74 -51.90
CA LEU A 761 -15.28 1.97 -51.21
C LEU A 761 -15.42 1.75 -49.69
N GLU A 762 -15.87 0.58 -49.25
CA GLU A 762 -15.88 0.20 -47.83
C GLU A 762 -14.44 0.12 -47.25
N GLU A 763 -13.47 -0.38 -48.04
CA GLU A 763 -12.05 -0.41 -47.67
C GLU A 763 -11.41 1.00 -47.64
N GLU A 764 -11.71 1.85 -48.62
CA GLU A 764 -11.16 3.23 -48.67
C GLU A 764 -11.72 4.12 -47.54
N ALA A 765 -13.02 4.01 -47.23
CA ALA A 765 -13.64 4.74 -46.11
C ALA A 765 -13.11 4.29 -44.74
N ALA A 766 -12.72 3.02 -44.60
CA ALA A 766 -12.15 2.49 -43.35
C ALA A 766 -10.76 3.08 -43.03
N GLU A 767 -9.89 3.28 -44.04
CA GLU A 767 -8.59 3.91 -43.82
C GLU A 767 -8.73 5.42 -43.57
N GLU A 768 -9.68 6.11 -44.22
CA GLU A 768 -9.99 7.51 -43.89
C GLU A 768 -10.45 7.66 -42.43
N ALA A 769 -11.34 6.78 -41.97
CA ALA A 769 -11.77 6.73 -40.57
C ALA A 769 -10.60 6.45 -39.60
N ARG A 770 -9.67 5.56 -39.98
CA ARG A 770 -8.43 5.27 -39.22
C ARG A 770 -7.54 6.51 -39.09
N VAL A 771 -7.28 7.20 -40.20
CA VAL A 771 -6.47 8.43 -40.22
C VAL A 771 -7.11 9.53 -39.38
N ASN A 772 -8.43 9.76 -39.54
CA ASN A 772 -9.16 10.76 -38.76
C ASN A 772 -9.17 10.44 -37.25
N ALA A 773 -9.27 9.16 -36.86
CA ALA A 773 -9.17 8.74 -35.46
C ALA A 773 -7.76 8.95 -34.87
N LEU A 774 -6.70 8.72 -35.65
CA LEU A 774 -5.31 8.99 -35.25
C LEU A 774 -5.05 10.50 -35.05
N LEU A 775 -5.51 11.34 -35.99
CA LEU A 775 -5.41 12.79 -35.88
C LEU A 775 -6.20 13.32 -34.68
N LYS A 776 -7.43 12.84 -34.47
CA LYS A 776 -8.22 13.18 -33.28
C LYS A 776 -7.51 12.76 -31.99
N SER A 777 -6.88 11.58 -31.94
CA SER A 777 -6.13 11.14 -30.76
C SER A 777 -4.89 11.98 -30.45
N VAL A 778 -4.35 12.74 -31.41
CA VAL A 778 -3.28 13.73 -31.17
C VAL A 778 -3.89 15.05 -30.68
N SER A 779 -4.93 15.53 -31.36
CA SER A 779 -5.66 16.75 -30.98
C SER A 779 -6.21 16.67 -29.54
N ASP A 780 -6.90 15.57 -29.20
CA ASP A 780 -7.43 15.31 -27.85
C ASP A 780 -6.31 15.33 -26.79
N ALA A 781 -5.14 14.77 -27.09
CA ALA A 781 -4.00 14.72 -26.18
C ALA A 781 -3.33 16.10 -25.99
N ILE A 782 -3.27 16.92 -27.05
CA ILE A 782 -2.73 18.27 -27.00
C ILE A 782 -3.71 19.22 -26.29
N GLN A 783 -5.01 19.10 -26.56
CA GLN A 783 -6.06 19.84 -25.83
C GLN A 783 -6.07 19.50 -24.34
N ALA A 784 -5.84 18.23 -23.97
CA ALA A 784 -5.78 17.79 -22.58
C ALA A 784 -4.66 18.47 -21.77
N ILE A 785 -3.60 18.99 -22.40
CA ILE A 785 -2.54 19.75 -21.70
C ILE A 785 -3.10 20.99 -20.99
N GLY A 786 -4.10 21.66 -21.58
CA GLY A 786 -4.74 22.84 -20.98
C GLY A 786 -3.73 23.91 -20.52
N THR A 787 -3.96 24.46 -19.32
CA THR A 787 -3.01 25.39 -18.69
C THR A 787 -1.86 24.63 -18.03
N VAL A 788 -0.63 24.92 -18.45
CA VAL A 788 0.58 24.29 -17.91
C VAL A 788 0.86 24.72 -16.48
N ASN A 789 1.19 23.75 -15.62
CA ASN A 789 1.44 23.91 -14.19
C ASN A 789 2.53 22.92 -13.72
N LEU A 790 3.24 23.23 -12.64
CA LEU A 790 4.27 22.34 -12.05
C LEU A 790 3.74 21.38 -10.99
N TYR A 791 2.54 21.63 -10.48
CA TYR A 791 1.99 20.97 -9.29
C TYR A 791 0.79 20.06 -9.63
N ASP A 792 0.59 19.77 -10.91
CA ASP A 792 -0.31 18.74 -11.43
C ASP A 792 0.43 17.86 -12.45
N ASP A 793 -0.32 17.05 -13.20
CA ASP A 793 0.17 16.10 -14.21
C ASP A 793 0.52 16.71 -15.57
N SER A 794 0.64 18.04 -15.69
CA SER A 794 0.97 18.73 -16.96
C SER A 794 2.19 18.14 -17.66
N GLU A 795 3.25 17.75 -16.92
CA GLU A 795 4.43 17.11 -17.52
C GLU A 795 4.07 15.80 -18.23
N THR A 796 3.28 14.95 -17.57
CA THR A 796 2.79 13.68 -18.12
C THR A 796 1.91 13.93 -19.35
N ARG A 797 1.01 14.92 -19.30
CA ARG A 797 0.13 15.27 -20.42
C ARG A 797 0.91 15.79 -21.63
N ILE A 798 1.91 16.64 -21.41
CA ILE A 798 2.83 17.13 -22.46
C ILE A 798 3.63 15.97 -23.06
N GLN A 799 4.24 15.11 -22.24
CA GLN A 799 5.02 13.96 -22.71
C GLN A 799 4.15 12.95 -23.49
N PHE A 800 2.91 12.71 -23.04
CA PHE A 800 1.95 11.85 -23.73
C PHE A 800 1.53 12.41 -25.10
N ALA A 801 1.24 13.70 -25.18
CA ALA A 801 0.92 14.38 -26.43
C ALA A 801 2.10 14.35 -27.43
N ARG A 802 3.33 14.60 -26.97
CA ARG A 802 4.56 14.44 -27.76
C ARG A 802 4.73 13.01 -28.27
N HIS A 803 4.56 12.00 -27.41
CA HIS A 803 4.67 10.60 -27.79
C HIS A 803 3.59 10.19 -28.83
N LYS A 804 2.35 10.68 -28.67
CA LYS A 804 1.26 10.48 -29.65
C LYS A 804 1.61 11.07 -31.02
N LEU A 805 2.13 12.30 -31.06
CA LEU A 805 2.57 12.97 -32.29
C LEU A 805 3.78 12.28 -32.94
N ASP A 806 4.73 11.79 -32.15
CA ASP A 806 5.97 11.20 -32.67
C ASP A 806 5.82 9.77 -33.19
N ASN A 807 4.84 9.01 -32.69
CA ASN A 807 4.51 7.68 -33.20
C ASN A 807 3.73 7.68 -34.54
N LEU A 808 3.29 8.84 -35.05
CA LEU A 808 2.55 8.88 -36.32
C LEU A 808 3.46 8.57 -37.53
N GLU A 809 2.94 7.75 -38.45
CA GLU A 809 3.52 7.57 -39.78
C GLU A 809 3.72 8.94 -40.47
N MET A 810 4.85 9.16 -41.16
CA MET A 810 5.21 10.48 -41.72
C MET A 810 4.10 11.14 -42.55
N LYS A 811 3.31 10.35 -43.29
CA LYS A 811 2.16 10.83 -44.09
C LYS A 811 1.03 11.37 -43.21
N VAL A 812 0.74 10.74 -42.08
CA VAL A 812 -0.30 11.16 -41.12
C VAL A 812 0.22 12.31 -40.25
N LYS A 813 1.50 12.26 -39.85
CA LYS A 813 2.15 13.33 -39.09
C LYS A 813 2.14 14.68 -39.84
N ALA A 814 2.23 14.64 -41.17
CA ALA A 814 2.11 15.82 -42.04
C ALA A 814 0.68 16.40 -42.16
N LEU A 815 -0.34 15.70 -41.64
CA LEU A 815 -1.74 16.15 -41.61
C LEU A 815 -2.16 16.74 -40.25
N VAL A 816 -1.30 16.67 -39.23
CA VAL A 816 -1.57 17.30 -37.92
C VAL A 816 -1.58 18.83 -38.08
N PRO A 817 -2.60 19.56 -37.58
CA PRO A 817 -2.64 21.01 -37.67
C PRO A 817 -1.41 21.66 -37.04
N LYS A 818 -0.77 22.60 -37.75
CA LYS A 818 0.43 23.27 -37.25
C LYS A 818 0.19 23.95 -35.90
N GLU A 819 -0.99 24.53 -35.70
CA GLU A 819 -1.38 25.21 -34.45
C GLU A 819 -1.36 24.27 -33.23
N GLU A 820 -1.63 22.97 -33.41
CA GLU A 820 -1.52 21.97 -32.34
C GLU A 820 -0.05 21.66 -32.03
N ILE A 821 0.81 21.56 -33.07
CA ILE A 821 2.25 21.35 -32.90
C ILE A 821 2.89 22.56 -32.20
N ASP A 822 2.57 23.78 -32.63
CA ASP A 822 3.01 25.03 -32.02
C ASP A 822 2.51 25.13 -30.57
N THR A 823 1.28 24.68 -30.28
CA THR A 823 0.71 24.61 -28.91
C THR A 823 1.51 23.65 -28.02
N LEU A 824 1.75 22.42 -28.48
CA LEU A 824 2.54 21.43 -27.75
C LEU A 824 3.96 21.93 -27.43
N GLU A 825 4.66 22.50 -28.42
CA GLU A 825 5.98 23.05 -28.21
C GLU A 825 5.99 24.25 -27.24
N ASN A 826 4.96 25.08 -27.26
CA ASN A 826 4.85 26.22 -26.35
C ASN A 826 4.58 25.75 -24.91
N SER A 827 3.78 24.70 -24.73
CA SER A 827 3.60 24.05 -23.43
C SER A 827 4.88 23.41 -22.90
N GLU A 828 5.68 22.77 -23.76
CA GLU A 828 7.02 22.27 -23.39
C GLU A 828 7.98 23.38 -22.97
N LYS A 829 7.94 24.54 -23.66
CA LYS A 829 8.75 25.73 -23.33
C LYS A 829 8.32 26.32 -21.99
N GLU A 830 7.01 26.47 -21.76
CA GLU A 830 6.47 27.05 -20.52
C GLU A 830 6.68 26.15 -19.30
N TYR A 831 6.51 24.83 -19.43
CA TYR A 831 6.80 23.90 -18.32
C TYR A 831 8.27 24.01 -17.89
N LYS A 832 9.20 24.02 -18.85
CA LYS A 832 10.64 24.21 -18.59
C LYS A 832 10.94 25.58 -17.98
N ARG A 833 10.25 26.64 -18.41
CA ARG A 833 10.40 28.00 -17.87
C ARG A 833 9.98 28.04 -16.39
N LEU A 834 8.77 27.58 -16.09
CA LEU A 834 8.26 27.48 -14.71
C LEU A 834 9.20 26.65 -13.82
N LEU A 835 9.69 25.51 -14.33
CA LEU A 835 10.59 24.61 -13.61
C LEU A 835 11.88 25.33 -13.18
N THR A 836 12.44 26.16 -14.08
CA THR A 836 13.58 27.04 -13.79
C THR A 836 13.21 28.10 -12.74
N ASP A 837 12.13 28.87 -12.93
CA ASP A 837 11.70 29.90 -11.98
C ASP A 837 11.56 29.34 -10.54
N ARG A 838 10.98 28.13 -10.41
CA ARG A 838 10.82 27.42 -9.12
C ARG A 838 12.17 27.06 -8.52
N ASN A 839 13.08 26.50 -9.32
CA ASN A 839 14.41 26.12 -8.85
C ASN A 839 15.21 27.34 -8.39
N GLU A 840 15.13 28.47 -9.11
CA GLU A 840 15.75 29.73 -8.72
C GLU A 840 15.18 30.29 -7.41
N ARG A 841 13.84 30.24 -7.21
CA ARG A 841 13.22 30.61 -5.92
C ARG A 841 13.74 29.76 -4.78
N VAL A 842 13.71 28.42 -4.91
CA VAL A 842 14.19 27.49 -3.87
C VAL A 842 15.68 27.72 -3.59
N GLN A 843 16.51 27.87 -4.62
CA GLN A 843 17.94 28.13 -4.49
C GLN A 843 18.25 29.47 -3.82
N ALA A 844 17.43 30.51 -4.06
CA ALA A 844 17.57 31.80 -3.36
C ALA A 844 17.31 31.67 -1.85
N VAL A 845 16.34 30.83 -1.45
CA VAL A 845 16.12 30.48 -0.03
C VAL A 845 17.31 29.70 0.51
N GLU A 846 17.72 28.60 -0.15
CA GLU A 846 18.86 27.79 0.30
C GLU A 846 20.14 28.64 0.47
N THR A 847 20.39 29.56 -0.46
CA THR A 847 21.52 30.51 -0.42
C THR A 847 21.40 31.50 0.75
N SER A 848 20.22 32.08 0.97
CA SER A 848 20.01 33.02 2.08
C SER A 848 20.09 32.36 3.45
N ILE A 849 19.79 31.06 3.56
CA ILE A 849 19.98 30.28 4.79
C ILE A 849 21.48 30.01 5.01
N THR A 850 22.20 29.52 4.00
CA THR A 850 23.64 29.26 4.08
C THR A 850 24.44 30.52 4.46
N ALA A 851 24.02 31.69 3.96
CA ALA A 851 24.62 32.98 4.26
C ALA A 851 24.50 33.42 5.74
N ILE A 852 23.71 32.73 6.60
CA ILE A 852 23.60 33.05 8.04
C ILE A 852 24.91 32.79 8.79
N GLU A 853 25.70 31.79 8.34
CA GLU A 853 27.00 31.41 8.91
C GLU A 853 26.92 31.12 10.44
N THR A 854 27.77 31.77 11.24
CA THR A 854 27.68 31.70 12.71
C THR A 854 26.60 32.67 13.20
N VAL A 855 25.65 32.17 13.99
CA VAL A 855 24.59 33.00 14.55
C VAL A 855 25.15 33.89 15.66
N THR A 856 25.05 35.20 15.44
CA THR A 856 25.47 36.27 16.35
C THR A 856 24.28 37.19 16.68
N ALA A 857 24.51 38.20 17.53
CA ALA A 857 23.48 39.21 17.81
C ALA A 857 23.12 40.04 16.56
N ASP A 858 24.01 40.11 15.58
CA ASP A 858 23.86 40.90 14.35
C ASP A 858 23.27 40.06 13.18
N SER A 859 23.16 38.74 13.33
CA SER A 859 22.60 37.83 12.31
C SER A 859 21.08 37.98 12.12
N VAL A 860 20.42 38.87 12.86
CA VAL A 860 18.96 39.11 12.85
C VAL A 860 18.43 39.33 11.43
N SER A 861 18.99 40.30 10.69
CA SER A 861 18.52 40.67 9.36
C SER A 861 18.77 39.59 8.31
N LYS A 862 19.85 38.79 8.45
CA LYS A 862 20.10 37.61 7.61
C LYS A 862 19.02 36.54 7.81
N ILE A 863 18.69 36.25 9.08
CA ILE A 863 17.68 35.26 9.46
C ILE A 863 16.28 35.72 9.04
N GLU A 864 15.93 36.99 9.27
CA GLU A 864 14.65 37.57 8.84
C GLU A 864 14.49 37.57 7.30
N ASN A 865 15.56 37.83 6.54
CA ASN A 865 15.53 37.71 5.09
C ASN A 865 15.34 36.26 4.62
N ALA A 866 16.07 35.32 5.21
CA ALA A 866 15.94 33.89 4.89
C ALA A 866 14.54 33.36 5.20
N ARG A 867 13.97 33.75 6.36
CA ARG A 867 12.58 33.48 6.77
C ARG A 867 11.59 34.09 5.78
N LYS A 868 11.73 35.37 5.43
CA LYS A 868 10.86 36.04 4.45
C LYS A 868 10.87 35.36 3.08
N LEU A 869 12.03 34.91 2.59
CA LEU A 869 12.13 34.19 1.32
C LEU A 869 11.53 32.78 1.41
N TYR A 870 11.74 32.05 2.52
CA TYR A 870 11.14 30.74 2.77
C TYR A 870 9.61 30.81 2.87
N ASP A 871 9.07 31.81 3.57
CA ASP A 871 7.64 31.98 3.77
C ASP A 871 6.92 32.44 2.49
N ALA A 872 7.64 33.04 1.54
CA ALA A 872 7.16 33.44 0.22
C ALA A 872 7.09 32.28 -0.81
N LEU A 873 7.66 31.11 -0.48
CA LEU A 873 7.47 29.88 -1.25
C LEU A 873 6.04 29.32 -1.08
N SER A 874 5.56 28.56 -2.06
CA SER A 874 4.34 27.76 -1.90
C SER A 874 4.56 26.59 -0.93
N ASP A 875 3.48 25.99 -0.43
CA ASP A 875 3.57 24.83 0.47
C ASP A 875 4.06 23.55 -0.26
N GLN A 876 4.00 23.51 -1.59
CA GLN A 876 4.65 22.51 -2.44
C GLN A 876 6.14 22.78 -2.66
N GLU A 877 6.58 24.04 -2.57
CA GLU A 877 7.98 24.46 -2.76
C GLU A 877 8.81 24.36 -1.47
N LYS A 878 8.22 24.67 -0.30
CA LYS A 878 8.90 24.64 1.00
C LYS A 878 9.65 23.31 1.30
N PRO A 879 9.11 22.11 1.00
CA PRO A 879 9.83 20.85 1.19
C PRO A 879 11.07 20.66 0.32
N LEU A 880 11.25 21.48 -0.74
CA LEU A 880 12.41 21.41 -1.64
C LEU A 880 13.64 22.13 -1.08
N VAL A 881 13.48 22.99 -0.05
CA VAL A 881 14.57 23.72 0.61
C VAL A 881 15.28 22.79 1.60
N LYS A 882 16.42 22.23 1.19
CA LYS A 882 17.10 21.13 1.93
C LYS A 882 17.64 21.57 3.28
N ASN A 883 18.13 22.81 3.38
CA ASN A 883 18.66 23.39 4.62
C ASN A 883 17.62 24.16 5.46
N SER A 884 16.31 23.96 5.20
CA SER A 884 15.21 24.55 5.99
C SER A 884 15.28 24.24 7.50
N ALA A 885 15.86 23.10 7.87
CA ALA A 885 16.16 22.76 9.26
C ALA A 885 17.20 23.69 9.91
N ASP A 886 18.20 24.17 9.16
CA ASP A 886 19.22 25.09 9.66
C ASP A 886 18.67 26.51 9.88
N LEU A 887 17.65 26.93 9.13
CA LEU A 887 16.91 28.17 9.42
C LEU A 887 16.22 28.09 10.79
N ILE A 888 15.48 27.01 11.05
CA ILE A 888 14.78 26.77 12.33
C ILE A 888 15.79 26.66 13.50
N LYS A 889 16.96 26.08 13.25
CA LYS A 889 18.08 26.00 14.20
C LYS A 889 18.68 27.39 14.45
N ALA A 890 18.88 28.20 13.41
CA ALA A 890 19.41 29.55 13.52
C ALA A 890 18.46 30.51 14.28
N GLU A 891 17.16 30.39 14.07
CA GLU A 891 16.13 31.16 14.81
C GLU A 891 16.16 30.85 16.31
N LYS A 892 16.20 29.56 16.67
CA LYS A 892 16.32 29.12 18.08
C LYS A 892 17.64 29.56 18.70
N GLU A 893 18.72 29.49 17.93
CA GLU A 893 20.07 29.88 18.35
C GLU A 893 20.18 31.40 18.57
N LEU A 894 19.56 32.21 17.71
CA LEU A 894 19.50 33.66 17.82
C LEU A 894 18.80 34.09 19.13
N GLU A 895 17.72 33.40 19.49
CA GLU A 895 17.03 33.64 20.78
C GLU A 895 17.87 33.26 21.99
N ILE A 896 18.79 32.29 21.88
CA ILE A 896 19.77 31.99 22.93
C ILE A 896 20.85 33.09 22.97
N VAL A 897 21.36 33.53 21.82
CA VAL A 897 22.36 34.60 21.73
C VAL A 897 21.83 35.92 22.30
N LYS A 898 20.61 36.33 21.97
CA LYS A 898 19.93 37.50 22.56
C LYS A 898 19.88 37.41 24.08
N LYS A 899 19.48 36.26 24.64
CA LYS A 899 19.40 36.05 26.10
C LYS A 899 20.77 36.06 26.77
N VAL A 900 21.78 35.43 26.16
CA VAL A 900 23.17 35.47 26.63
C VAL A 900 23.69 36.91 26.65
N LYS A 901 23.47 37.69 25.59
CA LYS A 901 23.89 39.09 25.52
C LYS A 901 23.14 39.98 26.51
N GLN A 902 21.85 39.74 26.74
CA GLN A 902 21.07 40.44 27.77
C GLN A 902 21.58 40.12 29.19
N VAL A 903 22.05 38.90 29.45
CA VAL A 903 22.70 38.53 30.72
C VAL A 903 24.05 39.23 30.87
N GLU A 904 24.87 39.33 29.81
CA GLU A 904 26.10 40.13 29.84
C GLU A 904 25.81 41.60 30.17
N ILE A 905 24.86 42.23 29.47
CA ILE A 905 24.42 43.61 29.74
C ILE A 905 23.92 43.80 31.19
N LEU A 906 23.22 42.81 31.75
CA LEU A 906 22.79 42.86 33.15
C LEU A 906 23.98 42.77 34.12
N ILE A 907 25.00 41.98 33.82
CA ILE A 907 26.23 41.86 34.62
C ILE A 907 27.05 43.16 34.52
N ASP A 908 27.22 43.73 33.31
CA ASP A 908 27.87 45.04 33.10
C ASP A 908 27.14 46.16 33.85
N SER A 909 25.79 46.13 33.88
CA SER A 909 24.98 47.15 34.57
C SER A 909 25.20 47.22 36.08
N ILE A 910 25.75 46.16 36.68
CA ILE A 910 26.20 46.16 38.08
C ILE A 910 27.27 47.24 38.27
N GLY A 911 28.20 47.38 37.31
CA GLY A 911 29.31 48.32 37.35
C GLY A 911 30.40 47.86 38.32
N THR A 912 30.74 48.68 39.30
CA THR A 912 31.70 48.33 40.34
C THR A 912 31.20 47.16 41.20
N VAL A 913 32.09 46.20 41.46
CA VAL A 913 31.82 45.10 42.40
C VAL A 913 31.57 45.72 43.79
N ALA A 914 30.32 45.68 44.26
CA ALA A 914 29.91 46.33 45.51
C ALA A 914 28.58 45.78 46.04
N SER A 915 28.49 45.56 47.35
CA SER A 915 27.29 45.04 48.03
C SER A 915 26.04 45.93 47.89
N GLU A 916 26.22 47.23 47.70
CA GLU A 916 25.16 48.22 47.46
C GLU A 916 24.41 48.01 46.13
N ASN A 917 25.04 47.38 45.12
CA ASN A 917 24.39 47.00 43.86
C ASN A 917 23.48 45.74 43.98
N ARG A 918 23.09 45.33 45.21
CA ARG A 918 22.34 44.10 45.54
C ARG A 918 21.27 43.70 44.53
N GLU A 919 20.36 44.60 44.20
CA GLU A 919 19.22 44.29 43.32
C GLU A 919 19.67 43.93 41.90
N LYS A 920 20.69 44.63 41.38
CA LYS A 920 21.30 44.32 40.08
C LYS A 920 22.01 42.97 40.11
N ILE A 921 22.75 42.68 41.18
CA ILE A 921 23.46 41.41 41.37
C ILE A 921 22.47 40.24 41.39
N VAL A 922 21.35 40.37 42.13
CA VAL A 922 20.28 39.37 42.18
C VAL A 922 19.58 39.22 40.83
N LYS A 923 19.29 40.33 40.13
CA LYS A 923 18.68 40.30 38.79
C LYS A 923 19.59 39.63 37.75
N ALA A 924 20.89 39.93 37.78
CA ALA A 924 21.90 39.33 36.91
C ALA A 924 22.12 37.85 37.22
N ASP A 925 22.24 37.44 38.48
CA ASP A 925 22.37 36.03 38.86
C ASP A 925 21.09 35.24 38.54
N LYS A 926 19.90 35.82 38.69
CA LYS A 926 18.66 35.17 38.24
C LYS A 926 18.68 34.97 36.72
N ALA A 927 18.92 36.02 35.94
CA ALA A 927 18.91 35.94 34.48
C ALA A 927 20.00 34.98 33.95
N PHE A 928 21.20 35.00 34.55
CA PHE A 928 22.25 34.01 34.30
C PHE A 928 21.77 32.60 34.64
N ASN A 929 21.06 32.41 35.76
CA ASN A 929 20.56 31.10 36.14
C ASN A 929 19.44 30.58 35.22
N ASP A 930 18.58 31.47 34.70
CA ASP A 930 17.50 31.16 33.76
C ASP A 930 18.03 30.67 32.38
N LEU A 931 19.32 30.89 32.04
CA LEU A 931 19.95 30.32 30.83
C LEU A 931 20.10 28.78 30.86
N GLY A 932 19.88 28.13 32.01
CA GLY A 932 19.95 26.67 32.12
C GLY A 932 21.31 26.09 31.70
N GLN A 933 21.32 25.25 30.67
CA GLN A 933 22.54 24.67 30.10
C GLN A 933 23.41 25.68 29.32
N HIS A 934 22.84 26.80 28.85
CA HIS A 934 23.52 27.77 27.98
C HIS A 934 24.40 28.77 28.74
N LYS A 935 24.50 28.66 30.08
CA LYS A 935 25.37 29.48 30.95
C LYS A 935 26.82 29.53 30.50
N GLU A 936 27.31 28.45 29.90
CA GLU A 936 28.71 28.38 29.47
C GLU A 936 29.06 29.34 28.33
N ARG A 937 28.04 29.84 27.60
CA ARG A 937 28.18 30.78 26.47
C ARG A 937 28.37 32.24 26.89
N VAL A 938 27.99 32.61 28.11
CA VAL A 938 28.34 33.92 28.69
C VAL A 938 29.86 34.00 28.77
N SER A 939 30.49 35.11 28.42
CA SER A 939 31.96 35.15 28.39
C SER A 939 32.59 34.98 29.78
N SER A 940 33.79 34.40 29.83
CA SER A 940 34.47 34.02 31.09
C SER A 940 34.75 35.21 32.01
N THR A 941 34.92 36.41 31.45
CA THR A 941 35.02 37.68 32.19
C THR A 941 33.73 37.99 32.94
N HIS A 942 32.57 37.92 32.28
CA HIS A 942 31.26 38.17 32.90
C HIS A 942 30.92 37.11 33.96
N LYS A 943 31.23 35.82 33.72
CA LYS A 943 31.08 34.76 34.75
C LYS A 943 31.87 35.12 36.03
N LYS A 944 33.14 35.53 35.89
CA LYS A 944 34.00 35.94 37.01
C LYS A 944 33.48 37.19 37.72
N ALA A 945 33.05 38.20 36.97
CA ALA A 945 32.51 39.45 37.52
C ALA A 945 31.23 39.22 38.32
N LEU A 946 30.31 38.38 37.82
CA LEU A 946 29.09 37.99 38.52
C LEU A 946 29.39 37.23 39.81
N GLU A 947 30.32 36.26 39.77
CA GLU A 947 30.67 35.45 40.94
C GLU A 947 31.44 36.27 42.01
N MET A 948 32.31 37.21 41.63
CA MET A 948 32.91 38.17 42.56
C MET A 948 31.87 39.07 43.24
N ASN A 949 30.85 39.52 42.49
CA ASN A 949 29.73 40.26 43.03
C ASN A 949 28.91 39.45 44.04
N LYS A 950 28.57 38.20 43.72
CA LYS A 950 27.83 37.30 44.61
C LYS A 950 28.60 37.00 45.90
N ASN A 951 29.92 36.80 45.82
CA ASN A 951 30.74 36.58 47.02
C ASN A 951 30.88 37.84 47.88
N SER A 952 30.92 39.03 47.26
CA SER A 952 30.88 40.32 47.98
C SER A 952 29.53 40.53 48.68
N LEU A 953 28.43 40.23 48.00
CA LEU A 953 27.07 40.31 48.54
C LEU A 953 26.87 39.32 49.70
N LYS A 954 27.36 38.08 49.57
CA LYS A 954 27.34 37.07 50.64
C LYS A 954 28.17 37.50 51.85
N LEU A 955 29.36 38.08 51.62
CA LEU A 955 30.19 38.61 52.71
C LEU A 955 29.48 39.76 53.45
N ALA A 956 28.85 40.68 52.72
CA ALA A 956 28.04 41.75 53.31
C ALA A 956 26.89 41.19 54.17
N ASP A 957 26.18 40.17 53.69
CA ASP A 957 25.11 39.52 54.46
C ASP A 957 25.63 38.76 55.69
N ASP A 958 26.80 38.11 55.60
CA ASP A 958 27.41 37.43 56.75
C ASP A 958 27.86 38.44 57.81
N ILE A 959 28.51 39.55 57.41
CA ILE A 959 28.86 40.68 58.30
C ILE A 959 27.60 41.29 58.93
N LYS A 960 26.53 41.48 58.14
CA LYS A 960 25.27 42.06 58.60
C LYS A 960 24.54 41.14 59.59
N LYS A 961 24.58 39.83 59.38
CA LYS A 961 24.00 38.81 60.28
C LYS A 961 24.83 38.51 61.52
N PHE A 962 26.14 38.77 61.51
CA PHE A 962 27.01 38.48 62.64
C PHE A 962 26.53 39.21 63.91
N ASP A 963 26.29 38.46 64.99
CA ASP A 963 25.86 39.04 66.25
C ASP A 963 27.03 39.72 66.96
N VAL A 964 26.87 41.00 67.26
CA VAL A 964 27.86 41.82 67.96
C VAL A 964 27.59 41.90 69.47
N SER A 965 26.56 41.22 69.98
CA SER A 965 26.26 41.17 71.42
C SER A 965 26.95 40.03 72.16
N HIS A 966 27.15 38.86 71.53
CA HIS A 966 27.75 37.66 72.14
C HIS A 966 29.18 37.33 71.66
N ILE A 967 29.99 38.32 71.29
CA ILE A 967 31.39 38.08 70.86
C ILE A 967 32.26 37.68 72.05
N ASN A 968 32.87 36.50 71.97
CA ASN A 968 33.71 35.88 73.00
C ASN A 968 35.04 35.35 72.42
N ALA A 969 35.85 34.63 73.21
CA ALA A 969 37.11 34.04 72.76
C ALA A 969 36.93 33.01 71.62
N ASP A 970 35.91 32.14 71.73
CA ASP A 970 35.61 31.07 70.75
C ASP A 970 35.16 31.64 69.39
N SER A 971 34.58 32.84 69.39
CA SER A 971 34.16 33.57 68.18
C SER A 971 35.30 33.84 67.20
N LYS A 972 36.56 33.76 67.65
CA LYS A 972 37.76 34.10 66.87
C LYS A 972 37.80 33.39 65.50
N SER A 973 37.57 32.07 65.44
CA SER A 973 37.68 31.30 64.19
C SER A 973 36.74 31.83 63.08
N SER A 974 35.50 32.12 63.44
CA SER A 974 34.49 32.69 62.54
C SER A 974 34.84 34.11 62.10
N ILE A 975 35.42 34.91 62.99
CA ILE A 975 35.84 36.30 62.71
C ILE A 975 37.10 36.32 61.83
N ASP A 976 38.07 35.43 62.06
CA ASP A 976 39.26 35.28 61.21
C ASP A 976 38.87 34.83 59.78
N ASN A 977 37.86 33.96 59.63
CA ASN A 977 37.30 33.58 58.33
C ASN A 977 36.59 34.77 57.63
N LEU A 978 35.77 35.53 58.35
CA LEU A 978 35.18 36.78 57.85
C LEU A 978 36.25 37.78 57.39
N ASN A 979 37.29 38.01 58.21
CA ASN A 979 38.41 38.89 57.87
C ASN A 979 39.23 38.39 56.68
N LYS A 980 39.42 37.08 56.53
CA LYS A 980 40.10 36.47 55.37
C LYS A 980 39.32 36.62 54.07
N ARG A 981 37.98 36.58 54.12
CA ARG A 981 37.11 36.90 52.98
C ARG A 981 37.07 38.41 52.71
N ALA A 982 37.05 39.21 53.77
CA ALA A 982 37.02 40.67 53.68
C ALA A 982 38.35 41.29 53.25
N SER A 983 39.51 40.67 53.47
CA SER A 983 40.78 41.20 52.95
C SER A 983 40.79 41.18 51.42
N VAL A 984 40.34 40.07 50.83
CA VAL A 984 40.19 39.87 49.37
C VAL A 984 39.11 40.81 48.78
N LEU A 985 37.98 41.00 49.47
CA LEU A 985 36.82 41.75 48.98
C LEU A 985 36.67 43.15 49.62
N SER A 986 37.74 43.67 50.23
CA SER A 986 37.73 44.87 51.09
C SER A 986 37.24 46.14 50.39
N LYS A 987 37.46 46.25 49.08
CA LYS A 987 37.04 47.38 48.23
C LYS A 987 35.58 47.29 47.77
N HIS A 988 34.85 46.26 48.18
CA HIS A 988 33.51 45.90 47.69
C HIS A 988 32.44 45.85 48.80
N LEU A 989 32.81 46.26 50.01
CA LEU A 989 31.93 46.42 51.16
C LEU A 989 31.46 47.87 51.29
N SER A 990 30.22 48.06 51.72
CA SER A 990 29.70 49.39 52.04
C SER A 990 30.43 49.99 53.26
N LYS A 991 30.28 51.31 53.45
CA LYS A 991 30.85 52.02 54.61
C LYS A 991 30.34 51.44 55.93
N ASP A 992 29.07 51.02 55.97
CA ASP A 992 28.43 50.47 57.17
C ASP A 992 28.81 49.02 57.43
N GLU A 993 28.97 48.18 56.40
CA GLU A 993 29.57 46.84 56.54
C GLU A 993 31.01 46.94 57.04
N THR A 994 31.79 47.87 56.48
CA THR A 994 33.17 48.14 56.92
C THR A 994 33.22 48.59 58.38
N ASN A 995 32.30 49.45 58.81
CA ASN A 995 32.19 49.90 60.20
C ASN A 995 31.69 48.80 61.14
N LYS A 996 30.75 47.94 60.71
CA LYS A 996 30.33 46.76 61.47
C LYS A 996 31.46 45.73 61.60
N LEU A 997 32.23 45.47 60.55
CA LEU A 997 33.40 44.58 60.61
C LEU A 997 34.49 45.12 61.55
N LYS A 998 34.78 46.43 61.51
CA LYS A 998 35.63 47.10 62.51
C LYS A 998 35.09 46.92 63.93
N THR A 999 33.78 47.04 64.12
CA THR A 999 33.12 46.85 65.43
C THR A 999 33.23 45.40 65.92
N ILE A 1000 33.04 44.40 65.05
CA ILE A 1000 33.25 42.97 65.34
C ILE A 1000 34.69 42.74 65.81
N ASN A 1001 35.68 43.23 65.06
CA ASN A 1001 37.10 43.08 65.38
C ASN A 1001 37.49 43.81 66.67
N SER A 1002 37.00 45.03 66.89
CA SER A 1002 37.24 45.78 68.13
C SER A 1002 36.59 45.12 69.36
N LYS A 1003 35.43 44.47 69.20
CA LYS A 1003 34.81 43.69 70.28
C LYS A 1003 35.55 42.37 70.56
N LEU A 1004 36.08 41.71 69.53
CA LEU A 1004 36.95 40.53 69.73
C LEU A 1004 38.22 40.91 70.50
N GLU A 1005 38.86 42.01 70.15
CA GLU A 1005 40.02 42.53 70.89
C GLU A 1005 39.66 42.96 72.33
N LEU A 1006 38.48 43.54 72.56
CA LEU A 1006 38.02 43.84 73.91
C LEU A 1006 37.73 42.56 74.72
N ALA A 1007 37.15 41.53 74.10
CA ALA A 1007 36.93 40.23 74.74
C ALA A 1007 38.27 39.58 75.13
N ARG A 1008 39.26 39.58 74.22
CA ARG A 1008 40.63 39.11 74.51
C ARG A 1008 41.28 39.88 75.66
N LYS A 1009 41.17 41.22 75.67
CA LYS A 1009 41.73 42.05 76.75
C LYS A 1009 41.02 41.86 78.08
N ASN A 1010 39.72 41.60 78.09
CA ASN A 1010 38.98 41.25 79.29
C ASN A 1010 39.37 39.87 79.83
N GLU A 1011 39.60 38.88 78.95
CA GLU A 1011 40.11 37.56 79.32
C GLU A 1011 41.53 37.65 79.89
N GLU A 1012 42.43 38.38 79.24
CA GLU A 1012 43.78 38.68 79.76
C GLU A 1012 43.73 39.44 81.08
N ALA A 1013 42.81 40.40 81.25
CA ALA A 1013 42.65 41.17 82.49
C ALA A 1013 42.09 40.32 83.64
N GLN A 1014 41.11 39.44 83.39
CA GLN A 1014 40.63 38.49 84.41
C GLN A 1014 41.71 37.48 84.79
N LEU A 1015 42.50 37.00 83.83
CA LEU A 1015 43.66 36.15 84.12
C LEU A 1015 44.68 36.88 85.01
N LYS A 1016 44.98 38.16 84.71
CA LYS A 1016 45.86 39.01 85.53
C LYS A 1016 45.30 39.27 86.93
N LEU A 1017 43.98 39.46 87.06
CA LEU A 1017 43.31 39.64 88.34
C LEU A 1017 43.40 38.38 89.19
N ALA A 1018 43.21 37.19 88.60
CA ALA A 1018 43.38 35.91 89.27
C ALA A 1018 44.84 35.69 89.74
N THR A 1019 45.83 36.00 88.89
CA THR A 1019 47.26 35.95 89.28
C THR A 1019 47.57 36.89 90.44
N ASN A 1020 47.04 38.12 90.44
CA ASN A 1020 47.25 39.07 91.52
C ASN A 1020 46.58 38.64 92.83
N LEU A 1021 45.38 38.03 92.77
CA LEU A 1021 44.70 37.46 93.94
C LEU A 1021 45.52 36.32 94.55
N ILE A 1022 46.08 35.44 93.71
CA ILE A 1022 46.97 34.35 94.15
C ILE A 1022 48.24 34.90 94.80
N ASN A 1023 48.88 35.91 94.22
CA ASN A 1023 50.07 36.54 94.80
C ASN A 1023 49.82 37.14 96.20
N SER A 1024 48.61 37.64 96.48
CA SER A 1024 48.28 38.19 97.81
C SER A 1024 48.26 37.14 98.94
N LEU A 1025 48.01 35.87 98.61
CA LEU A 1025 48.00 34.76 99.59
C LEU A 1025 49.42 34.29 99.98
N VAL A 1026 50.47 34.71 99.27
CA VAL A 1026 51.85 34.26 99.48
C VAL A 1026 52.58 35.07 100.57
N LEU A 1027 52.05 36.22 100.99
CA LEU A 1027 52.73 37.18 101.89
C LEU A 1027 52.20 37.25 103.34
N GLY A 1028 51.29 36.35 103.74
CA GLY A 1028 51.15 35.93 105.14
C GLY A 1028 50.44 36.85 106.15
N ASP A 1029 49.76 37.93 105.73
CA ASP A 1029 48.94 38.74 106.64
C ASP A 1029 47.58 38.06 106.95
N LYS A 1030 47.36 37.68 108.21
CA LYS A 1030 46.12 37.01 108.68
C LYS A 1030 44.99 37.96 109.09
N SER A 1031 45.09 39.27 108.86
CA SER A 1031 44.14 40.26 109.40
C SER A 1031 42.83 40.48 108.60
N LYS A 1032 42.64 39.84 107.43
CA LYS A 1032 41.54 40.18 106.48
C LYS A 1032 40.68 39.02 105.96
N GLU A 1033 40.58 37.93 106.71
CA GLU A 1033 39.83 36.73 106.31
C GLU A 1033 38.31 37.01 106.05
N ASN A 1034 37.73 37.99 106.76
CA ASN A 1034 36.29 38.31 106.73
C ASN A 1034 35.80 39.22 105.56
N GLN A 1035 36.60 39.51 104.53
CA GLN A 1035 36.10 40.18 103.32
C GLN A 1035 36.04 39.29 102.07
N VAL A 1036 36.62 38.09 102.11
CA VAL A 1036 36.68 37.20 100.93
C VAL A 1036 35.33 36.53 100.63
N THR A 1037 34.51 36.29 101.66
CA THR A 1037 33.25 35.51 101.57
C THR A 1037 32.12 36.18 100.78
N ASN A 1038 32.05 37.53 100.73
CA ASN A 1038 31.01 38.24 99.97
C ASN A 1038 31.41 38.58 98.52
N GLY A 1039 32.70 38.53 98.16
CA GLY A 1039 33.15 38.79 96.79
C GLY A 1039 33.02 37.60 95.84
N ALA A 1040 33.01 36.37 96.38
CA ALA A 1040 33.11 35.13 95.60
C ALA A 1040 31.89 34.84 94.69
N ASN A 1041 30.73 35.43 94.96
CA ASN A 1041 29.47 35.12 94.25
C ASN A 1041 29.30 35.83 92.89
N HIS A 1042 30.22 36.72 92.49
CA HIS A 1042 30.04 37.56 91.29
C HIS A 1042 31.10 37.47 90.18
N VAL A 1043 32.09 36.56 90.29
CA VAL A 1043 33.11 36.35 89.24
C VAL A 1043 33.10 34.90 88.77
N GLY A 1044 32.75 34.68 87.49
CA GLY A 1044 32.79 33.36 86.86
C GLY A 1044 34.22 32.87 86.67
N ALA A 1045 34.73 32.11 87.63
CA ALA A 1045 36.13 31.66 87.66
C ALA A 1045 36.48 30.74 86.47
N THR A 1046 37.37 31.21 85.59
CA THR A 1046 37.92 30.41 84.49
C THR A 1046 38.67 29.17 85.00
N LYS A 1047 38.56 28.06 84.26
CA LYS A 1047 39.14 26.73 84.59
C LYS A 1047 40.63 26.79 84.98
N LYS A 1048 41.37 27.74 84.41
CA LYS A 1048 42.81 28.00 84.64
C LYS A 1048 43.13 28.52 86.05
N ALA A 1049 42.25 29.30 86.69
CA ALA A 1049 42.49 29.84 88.03
C ALA A 1049 42.38 28.76 89.14
N ARG A 1050 41.46 27.80 88.99
CA ARG A 1050 41.34 26.65 89.90
C ARG A 1050 42.57 25.73 89.85
N LEU A 1051 43.24 25.65 88.70
CA LEU A 1051 44.41 24.79 88.50
C LEU A 1051 45.65 25.31 89.25
N GLU A 1052 45.87 26.63 89.28
CA GLU A 1052 46.98 27.21 90.06
C GLU A 1052 46.71 27.15 91.57
N LEU A 1053 45.46 27.41 92.01
CA LEU A 1053 45.10 27.31 93.42
C LEU A 1053 45.37 25.90 93.99
N ALA A 1054 45.10 24.85 93.21
CA ALA A 1054 45.35 23.46 93.59
C ALA A 1054 46.83 23.13 93.79
N LYS A 1055 47.76 23.79 93.08
CA LYS A 1055 49.21 23.58 93.23
C LYS A 1055 49.77 24.17 94.53
N VAL A 1056 49.18 25.26 95.01
CA VAL A 1056 49.65 25.97 96.22
C VAL A 1056 49.30 25.16 97.48
N THR A 1057 48.08 24.62 97.56
CA THR A 1057 47.58 23.91 98.76
C THR A 1057 48.28 22.57 99.03
N SER A 1058 48.94 21.95 98.05
CA SER A 1058 49.62 20.65 98.22
C SER A 1058 51.04 20.73 98.77
N SER A 1059 51.56 21.93 99.06
CA SER A 1059 52.98 22.14 99.43
C SER A 1059 53.33 21.85 100.91
N TYR A 1060 52.35 21.66 101.79
CA TYR A 1060 52.56 21.44 103.22
C TYR A 1060 52.16 20.03 103.69
N GLY A 1061 53.15 19.12 103.72
CA GLY A 1061 53.23 18.10 104.78
C GLY A 1061 52.89 16.64 104.46
N LYS A 1062 53.68 15.99 103.58
CA LYS A 1062 54.20 14.61 103.81
C LYS A 1062 55.32 14.22 102.82
N SER A 1063 55.91 13.05 103.00
CA SER A 1063 57.26 12.68 102.54
C SER A 1063 57.34 12.05 101.14
N LEU A 1064 58.58 11.95 100.64
CA LEU A 1064 58.96 11.76 99.23
C LEU A 1064 58.67 10.43 98.49
N PRO A 1065 58.41 9.25 99.11
CA PRO A 1065 58.42 7.98 98.35
C PRO A 1065 57.35 7.76 97.27
N ASP A 1066 56.15 8.34 97.39
CA ASP A 1066 54.99 7.94 96.55
C ASP A 1066 54.86 8.69 95.20
N TYR A 1067 55.70 9.68 94.92
CA TYR A 1067 55.49 10.60 93.78
C TYR A 1067 55.56 9.89 92.40
N HIS A 1068 56.45 8.91 92.23
CA HIS A 1068 56.65 8.27 90.93
C HIS A 1068 55.54 7.27 90.50
N GLN A 1069 54.55 6.95 91.36
CA GLN A 1069 53.39 6.15 90.94
C GLN A 1069 52.20 6.96 90.40
N SER A 1070 52.22 8.30 90.50
CA SER A 1070 51.19 9.18 89.95
C SER A 1070 51.59 9.76 88.58
N GLU A 1071 52.85 10.17 88.39
CA GLU A 1071 53.36 10.68 87.09
C GLU A 1071 53.13 9.68 85.95
N MET A 1072 53.45 8.40 86.18
CA MET A 1072 53.28 7.33 85.18
C MET A 1072 51.81 7.07 84.78
N ARG A 1073 50.82 7.64 85.48
CA ARG A 1073 49.40 7.54 85.11
C ARG A 1073 48.87 8.74 84.33
N LEU A 1074 49.58 9.88 84.30
CA LEU A 1074 49.17 11.03 83.47
C LEU A 1074 49.50 10.81 81.98
N ILE A 1075 50.65 10.19 81.68
CA ILE A 1075 51.11 9.99 80.30
C ILE A 1075 50.18 9.05 79.52
N GLU A 1076 49.56 8.07 80.18
CA GLU A 1076 48.48 7.26 79.56
C GLU A 1076 47.15 8.02 79.39
N ALA A 1077 46.90 9.10 80.12
CA ALA A 1077 45.63 9.82 80.08
C ALA A 1077 45.55 10.77 78.87
N GLU A 1078 46.63 11.52 78.58
CA GLU A 1078 46.65 12.50 77.47
C GLU A 1078 46.48 11.84 76.10
N GLY A 1079 47.02 10.63 75.91
CA GLY A 1079 46.83 9.86 74.67
C GLY A 1079 45.38 9.45 74.41
N ARG A 1080 44.59 9.16 75.46
CA ARG A 1080 43.21 8.71 75.36
C ARG A 1080 42.25 9.84 75.01
N VAL A 1081 42.42 11.02 75.63
CA VAL A 1081 41.60 12.22 75.34
C VAL A 1081 41.72 12.61 73.87
N LYS A 1082 42.93 12.59 73.32
CA LYS A 1082 43.20 13.02 71.94
C LYS A 1082 42.50 12.14 70.88
N ALA A 1083 42.37 10.84 71.15
CA ALA A 1083 41.63 9.92 70.28
C ALA A 1083 40.11 10.15 70.33
N ILE A 1084 39.57 10.50 71.51
CA ILE A 1084 38.15 10.89 71.68
C ILE A 1084 37.87 12.19 70.89
N GLU A 1085 38.74 13.20 71.01
CA GLU A 1085 38.62 14.47 70.30
C GLU A 1085 38.70 14.32 68.77
N GLU A 1086 39.60 13.48 68.24
CA GLU A 1086 39.67 13.20 66.79
C GLU A 1086 38.36 12.56 66.27
N VAL A 1087 37.81 11.59 67.01
CA VAL A 1087 36.55 10.93 66.64
C VAL A 1087 35.38 11.91 66.67
N ILE A 1088 35.24 12.73 67.73
CA ILE A 1088 34.23 13.79 67.80
C ILE A 1088 34.37 14.73 66.59
N THR A 1089 35.59 15.24 66.33
CA THR A 1089 35.87 16.19 65.24
C THR A 1089 35.54 15.60 63.87
N LYS A 1090 35.88 14.33 63.62
CA LYS A 1090 35.53 13.67 62.35
C LYS A 1090 34.01 13.46 62.19
N ILE A 1091 33.26 13.22 63.27
CA ILE A 1091 31.79 13.11 63.23
C ILE A 1091 31.16 14.47 62.91
N ASP A 1092 31.61 15.56 63.54
CA ASP A 1092 31.05 16.91 63.35
C ASP A 1092 31.32 17.48 61.94
N ASN A 1093 32.33 16.96 61.22
CA ASN A 1093 32.64 17.33 59.84
C ASN A 1093 31.92 16.44 58.79
N LEU A 1094 30.97 15.59 59.18
CA LEU A 1094 30.10 14.88 58.24
C LEU A 1094 29.11 15.85 57.57
N PRO A 1095 28.75 15.63 56.29
CA PRO A 1095 27.58 16.29 55.68
C PRO A 1095 26.30 15.99 56.47
N GLU A 1096 25.31 16.89 56.39
CA GLU A 1096 24.00 16.68 57.02
C GLU A 1096 23.44 15.27 56.73
N ILE A 1097 22.90 14.60 57.75
CA ILE A 1097 22.41 13.21 57.65
C ILE A 1097 21.39 13.06 56.52
N SER A 1098 20.56 14.08 56.28
CA SER A 1098 19.59 14.16 55.17
C SER A 1098 20.22 14.06 53.76
N GLN A 1099 21.49 14.43 53.60
CA GLN A 1099 22.18 14.56 52.31
C GLN A 1099 23.24 13.48 52.05
N LEU A 1100 23.52 12.60 53.01
CA LEU A 1100 24.48 11.49 52.88
C LEU A 1100 24.09 10.52 51.74
N LYS A 1101 25.04 10.17 50.88
CA LYS A 1101 24.84 9.28 49.72
C LYS A 1101 25.66 7.99 49.85
N PRO A 1102 25.35 6.91 49.12
CA PRO A 1102 26.04 5.62 49.26
C PRO A 1102 27.57 5.69 49.12
N LYS A 1103 28.10 6.62 48.30
CA LYS A 1103 29.55 6.87 48.15
C LYS A 1103 30.23 7.33 49.45
N ASP A 1104 29.51 7.99 50.35
CA ASP A 1104 30.04 8.59 51.57
C ASP A 1104 30.20 7.53 52.70
N SER A 1105 29.68 6.30 52.47
CA SER A 1105 29.80 5.16 53.39
C SER A 1105 31.25 4.79 53.73
N ARG A 1106 32.20 5.04 52.82
CA ARG A 1106 33.63 4.80 53.10
C ARG A 1106 34.15 5.68 54.24
N LEU A 1107 33.75 6.96 54.26
CA LEU A 1107 34.11 7.92 55.30
C LEU A 1107 33.41 7.59 56.62
N VAL A 1108 32.09 7.33 56.59
CA VAL A 1108 31.34 6.97 57.81
C VAL A 1108 31.85 5.67 58.44
N ASN A 1109 32.29 4.69 57.64
CA ASN A 1109 32.91 3.46 58.15
C ASN A 1109 34.33 3.67 58.71
N GLU A 1110 35.13 4.56 58.13
CA GLU A 1110 36.44 4.96 58.69
C GLU A 1110 36.27 5.55 60.10
N ILE A 1111 35.37 6.53 60.23
CA ILE A 1111 35.05 7.21 61.49
C ILE A 1111 34.52 6.21 62.53
N ASN A 1112 33.65 5.29 62.11
CA ASN A 1112 33.16 4.22 62.98
C ASN A 1112 34.27 3.26 63.44
N ASN A 1113 35.27 2.99 62.60
CA ASN A 1113 36.38 2.12 62.99
C ASN A 1113 37.28 2.79 64.03
N LEU A 1114 37.51 4.10 63.92
CA LEU A 1114 38.21 4.89 64.95
C LEU A 1114 37.40 4.95 66.26
N PHE A 1115 36.09 5.20 66.19
CA PHE A 1115 35.19 5.13 67.37
C PHE A 1115 35.26 3.77 68.07
N ASN A 1116 35.28 2.67 67.30
CA ASN A 1116 35.36 1.31 67.82
C ASN A 1116 36.73 0.93 68.42
N GLN A 1117 37.79 1.72 68.18
CA GLN A 1117 39.12 1.50 68.80
C GLN A 1117 39.23 2.12 70.20
N LEU A 1118 38.35 3.06 70.56
CA LEU A 1118 38.24 3.62 71.91
C LEU A 1118 37.75 2.56 72.91
N ALA A 1119 38.21 2.62 74.16
CA ALA A 1119 37.71 1.74 75.21
C ALA A 1119 36.23 2.01 75.54
N LYS A 1120 35.55 1.04 76.15
CA LYS A 1120 34.09 1.09 76.35
C LYS A 1120 33.60 2.22 77.29
N VAL A 1121 34.49 2.78 78.12
CA VAL A 1121 34.25 4.02 78.89
C VAL A 1121 34.48 5.26 78.03
N GLU A 1122 35.56 5.28 77.25
CA GLU A 1122 35.94 6.38 76.34
C GLU A 1122 34.88 6.58 75.22
N GLN A 1123 34.25 5.51 74.73
CA GLN A 1123 33.09 5.58 73.83
C GLN A 1123 31.86 6.29 74.42
N ASN A 1124 31.73 6.37 75.76
CA ASN A 1124 30.65 7.11 76.42
C ASN A 1124 30.97 8.60 76.59
N GLU A 1125 32.24 9.00 76.51
CA GLU A 1125 32.70 10.39 76.52
C GLU A 1125 32.46 11.08 75.17
N VAL A 1126 32.38 10.32 74.06
CA VAL A 1126 32.03 10.84 72.71
C VAL A 1126 30.59 11.36 72.72
N THR A 1127 30.44 12.69 72.85
CA THR A 1127 29.16 13.39 73.04
C THR A 1127 28.23 13.28 71.84
N ASN A 1128 28.77 13.40 70.63
CA ASN A 1128 28.04 13.38 69.36
C ASN A 1128 27.82 11.95 68.79
N ARG A 1129 28.11 10.89 69.54
CA ARG A 1129 28.02 9.48 69.06
C ARG A 1129 26.68 9.08 68.44
N GLN A 1130 25.58 9.75 68.82
CA GLN A 1130 24.26 9.54 68.23
C GLN A 1130 24.22 9.96 66.75
N VAL A 1131 24.93 11.03 66.36
CA VAL A 1131 25.05 11.48 64.95
C VAL A 1131 25.70 10.40 64.10
N LEU A 1132 26.74 9.72 64.61
CA LEU A 1132 27.38 8.59 63.93
C LEU A 1132 26.45 7.37 63.83
N ALA A 1133 25.67 7.07 64.88
CA ALA A 1133 24.66 6.00 64.85
C ALA A 1133 23.55 6.30 63.83
N ASP A 1134 23.09 7.55 63.75
CA ASP A 1134 22.02 7.97 62.85
C ASP A 1134 22.51 8.09 61.39
N ALA A 1135 23.75 8.50 61.15
CA ALA A 1135 24.40 8.44 59.83
C ALA A 1135 24.48 6.99 59.32
N LYS A 1136 24.84 6.03 60.20
CA LYS A 1136 24.82 4.58 59.86
C LYS A 1136 23.39 4.06 59.67
N SER A 1137 22.42 4.53 60.45
CA SER A 1137 20.99 4.23 60.27
C SER A 1137 20.48 4.72 58.92
N GLN A 1138 20.87 5.93 58.50
CA GLN A 1138 20.49 6.51 57.22
C GLN A 1138 21.16 5.81 56.04
N LEU A 1139 22.47 5.53 56.11
CA LEU A 1139 23.17 4.83 55.04
C LEU A 1139 22.75 3.36 54.90
N SER A 1140 22.35 2.69 55.99
CA SER A 1140 21.74 1.35 55.90
C SER A 1140 20.31 1.38 55.36
N LYS A 1141 19.53 2.45 55.58
CA LYS A 1141 18.23 2.70 54.90
C LYS A 1141 18.39 3.09 53.42
N ALA A 1142 19.48 3.75 53.05
CA ALA A 1142 19.82 4.01 51.66
C ALA A 1142 20.28 2.72 50.95
N GLY A 1143 21.12 1.92 51.62
CA GLY A 1143 21.57 0.61 51.16
C GLY A 1143 20.42 -0.39 50.96
N SER A 1144 19.44 -0.44 51.86
CA SER A 1144 18.26 -1.31 51.71
C SER A 1144 17.27 -0.89 50.61
N ARG A 1145 17.52 0.23 49.92
CA ARG A 1145 16.87 0.58 48.64
C ARG A 1145 17.73 0.23 47.40
N TYR A 1146 18.96 -0.24 47.57
CA TYR A 1146 19.90 -0.62 46.51
C TYR A 1146 20.56 -1.99 46.81
N GLY A 1147 19.73 -3.03 46.84
CA GLY A 1147 20.13 -4.43 47.04
C GLY A 1147 19.76 -4.97 48.44
N SER A 1148 19.44 -6.25 48.61
CA SER A 1148 19.57 -7.39 47.67
C SER A 1148 18.32 -8.27 47.65
N ASN A 1149 18.05 -8.92 46.51
CA ASN A 1149 16.99 -9.93 46.42
C ASN A 1149 17.52 -11.30 46.88
N LYS A 1150 17.63 -11.45 48.20
CA LYS A 1150 17.77 -12.68 49.02
C LYS A 1150 18.60 -13.87 48.48
N SER A 1151 19.71 -14.14 49.19
CA SER A 1151 20.12 -15.51 49.54
C SER A 1151 20.98 -15.49 50.82
N SER A 1152 20.54 -16.18 51.88
CA SER A 1152 21.37 -16.51 53.05
C SER A 1152 20.69 -17.53 53.98
N ASN A 1153 21.45 -18.46 54.54
CA ASN A 1153 20.99 -19.52 55.44
C ASN A 1153 21.46 -19.29 56.89
N ALA A 1154 20.55 -19.51 57.85
CA ALA A 1154 20.80 -20.04 59.22
C ALA A 1154 21.75 -19.23 60.17
N PRO A 1155 22.01 -19.67 61.43
CA PRO A 1155 21.27 -20.60 62.31
C PRO A 1155 21.01 -20.12 63.77
N SER A 1156 19.89 -20.56 64.36
CA SER A 1156 19.71 -20.82 65.83
C SER A 1156 19.66 -19.60 66.81
N SER A 1157 19.18 -19.69 68.07
CA SER A 1157 18.64 -20.83 68.85
C SER A 1157 17.60 -20.42 69.94
N ARG A 1158 16.84 -21.41 70.47
CA ARG A 1158 16.12 -21.48 71.78
C ARG A 1158 14.89 -20.56 72.09
N LYS A 1159 13.69 -21.14 71.88
CA LYS A 1159 12.57 -21.44 72.84
C LYS A 1159 12.52 -20.74 74.23
N PRO A 1160 11.33 -20.54 74.88
CA PRO A 1160 10.16 -21.44 74.87
C PRO A 1160 8.73 -20.80 74.76
N ALA A 1161 7.70 -21.61 75.06
CA ALA A 1161 6.24 -21.44 74.85
C ALA A 1161 5.54 -20.43 75.81
N SER A 1162 4.25 -20.03 75.68
CA SER A 1162 3.07 -20.93 75.66
C SER A 1162 1.67 -20.29 75.43
N ASN A 1163 0.71 -21.16 75.05
CA ASN A 1163 -0.77 -21.18 75.29
C ASN A 1163 -1.74 -20.01 74.96
N LYS A 1164 -2.66 -20.30 73.99
CA LYS A 1164 -4.16 -20.31 74.05
C LYS A 1164 -4.93 -19.11 74.65
N ARG A 1165 -6.06 -18.65 74.08
CA ARG A 1165 -7.32 -19.41 73.84
C ARG A 1165 -8.30 -18.75 72.82
N VAL A 1166 -9.09 -19.59 72.11
CA VAL A 1166 -10.54 -19.44 71.73
C VAL A 1166 -10.93 -18.24 70.82
N SER A 1167 -11.16 -18.38 69.49
CA SER A 1167 -12.32 -18.94 68.71
C SER A 1167 -13.40 -17.88 68.35
N THR A 1168 -14.14 -17.92 67.22
CA THR A 1168 -14.76 -19.05 66.48
C THR A 1168 -14.72 -18.97 64.92
N LYS A 1169 -14.90 -20.16 64.29
CA LYS A 1169 -15.50 -20.57 62.97
C LYS A 1169 -15.65 -19.56 61.79
N ALA A 1170 -15.56 -19.96 60.51
CA ALA A 1170 -15.75 -21.29 59.90
C ALA A 1170 -14.92 -21.58 58.61
N VAL A 1171 -14.50 -22.86 58.45
CA VAL A 1171 -14.56 -23.77 57.25
C VAL A 1171 -14.24 -23.18 55.84
N SER A 1172 -13.20 -23.53 55.04
CA SER A 1172 -12.33 -24.73 54.78
C SER A 1172 -12.95 -25.76 53.78
N LYS A 1173 -12.29 -26.44 52.79
CA LYS A 1173 -10.91 -26.97 52.53
C LYS A 1173 -10.67 -27.11 50.99
N ARG A 1174 -9.47 -26.85 50.38
CA ARG A 1174 -8.24 -27.67 50.12
C ARG A 1174 -8.28 -28.83 49.07
N LYS A 1175 -7.60 -28.60 47.92
CA LYS A 1175 -6.52 -29.37 47.17
C LYS A 1175 -6.09 -30.81 47.63
N PRO A 1176 -5.32 -31.62 46.83
CA PRO A 1176 -5.24 -31.81 45.34
C PRO A 1176 -4.84 -33.27 44.82
N LEU A 1177 -4.79 -33.50 43.49
CA LEU A 1177 -4.03 -34.57 42.73
C LEU A 1177 -4.46 -36.07 42.93
N PRO A 1178 -4.02 -37.11 42.13
CA PRO A 1178 -2.96 -37.20 41.10
C PRO A 1178 -3.39 -37.72 39.68
N LYS A 1179 -2.71 -38.75 39.08
CA LYS A 1179 -2.63 -39.08 37.61
C LYS A 1179 -3.11 -40.52 37.20
N THR A 1180 -3.32 -40.70 35.87
CA THR A 1180 -3.13 -41.92 34.98
C THR A 1180 -4.13 -43.11 34.96
N GLY A 1181 -4.30 -43.72 33.76
CA GLY A 1181 -5.21 -44.84 33.36
C GLY A 1181 -6.37 -44.34 32.47
N GLU A 1182 -6.69 -44.80 31.24
CA GLU A 1182 -6.90 -46.16 30.63
C GLU A 1182 -8.08 -46.95 31.26
N THR A 1183 -9.07 -47.52 30.54
CA THR A 1183 -9.43 -47.61 29.08
C THR A 1183 -10.91 -48.08 28.89
N THR A 1184 -11.51 -47.85 27.71
CA THR A 1184 -12.72 -48.55 27.10
C THR A 1184 -14.11 -48.49 27.80
N GLN A 1185 -15.27 -48.84 27.19
CA GLN A 1185 -15.89 -48.53 25.85
C GLN A 1185 -17.35 -49.10 25.71
N ASN A 1186 -18.29 -48.37 25.05
CA ASN A 1186 -19.68 -48.73 24.63
C ASN A 1186 -20.70 -49.08 25.76
N TYR A 1187 -22.05 -49.03 25.65
CA TYR A 1187 -23.08 -48.99 24.58
C TYR A 1187 -24.11 -47.84 24.86
N ILE A 1188 -24.78 -47.12 23.92
CA ILE A 1188 -25.69 -47.46 22.78
C ILE A 1188 -27.11 -47.90 23.17
N THR A 1189 -28.12 -47.12 22.75
CA THR A 1189 -29.50 -47.45 22.28
C THR A 1189 -30.35 -46.15 22.28
N SER A 1190 -31.44 -45.93 21.54
CA SER A 1190 -32.13 -46.52 20.35
C SER A 1190 -33.27 -45.51 19.99
N LEU A 1191 -34.03 -45.48 18.89
CA LEU A 1191 -34.08 -46.00 17.50
C LEU A 1191 -35.03 -45.00 16.75
N GLY A 1192 -35.15 -44.92 15.42
CA GLY A 1192 -34.62 -45.69 14.30
C GLY A 1192 -35.43 -45.37 13.02
N VAL A 1193 -35.65 -46.38 12.15
CA VAL A 1193 -36.61 -46.43 11.02
C VAL A 1193 -36.25 -45.60 9.77
N ALA A 1194 -36.48 -46.04 8.51
CA ALA A 1194 -36.41 -47.38 7.89
C ALA A 1194 -36.45 -47.29 6.34
N MET A 1195 -36.05 -48.37 5.65
CA MET A 1195 -36.41 -48.80 4.27
C MET A 1195 -35.91 -47.98 3.04
N LEU A 1196 -35.50 -48.59 1.91
CA LEU A 1196 -34.97 -49.95 1.64
C LEU A 1196 -34.32 -50.05 0.22
N GLY A 1197 -33.11 -50.64 0.13
CA GLY A 1197 -32.58 -51.37 -1.06
C GLY A 1197 -32.05 -50.59 -2.28
N SER A 1198 -31.19 -51.14 -3.17
CA SER A 1198 -30.39 -52.39 -3.15
C SER A 1198 -29.31 -52.43 -4.28
N LEU A 1199 -28.24 -53.23 -4.12
CA LEU A 1199 -27.26 -53.74 -5.14
C LEU A 1199 -26.27 -52.73 -5.81
N PHE A 1200 -25.05 -53.08 -6.28
CA PHE A 1200 -24.00 -54.04 -5.84
C PHE A 1200 -22.66 -53.84 -6.65
N PHE A 1201 -21.54 -54.39 -6.16
CA PHE A 1201 -20.30 -54.79 -6.89
C PHE A 1201 -19.21 -53.75 -7.33
N TRP A 1202 -18.17 -54.24 -8.06
CA TRP A 1202 -16.75 -53.86 -7.90
C TRP A 1202 -15.91 -53.94 -9.21
N LYS A 1203 -14.90 -53.05 -9.34
CA LYS A 1203 -13.67 -53.14 -10.18
C LYS A 1203 -13.73 -52.94 -11.71
N LYS A 1204 -12.67 -52.26 -12.23
CA LYS A 1204 -11.88 -52.45 -13.51
C LYS A 1204 -12.59 -53.05 -14.76
N LYS A 1205 -12.37 -52.60 -16.01
CA LYS A 1205 -11.08 -52.28 -16.68
C LYS A 1205 -11.34 -51.74 -18.13
N GLU A 1206 -10.40 -50.96 -18.68
CA GLU A 1206 -9.96 -50.87 -20.10
C GLU A 1206 -10.84 -50.47 -21.31
N GLU A 1207 -10.21 -49.63 -22.15
CA GLU A 1207 -10.12 -49.60 -23.64
C GLU A 1207 -11.31 -49.28 -24.61
N LYS A 1208 -11.01 -48.27 -25.45
CA LYS A 1208 -11.04 -48.22 -26.93
C LYS A 1208 -12.29 -47.82 -27.76
N ASP A 1209 -11.98 -46.89 -28.67
CA ASP A 1209 -12.25 -46.84 -30.11
C ASP A 1209 -13.65 -46.54 -30.72
N SER A 1210 -13.55 -45.71 -31.77
CA SER A 1210 -14.42 -45.59 -32.97
C SER A 1210 -15.86 -45.07 -32.84
N LEU A 1211 -16.01 -43.80 -33.27
CA LEU A 1211 -16.83 -43.37 -34.42
C LEU A 1211 -18.23 -44.01 -34.63
N LEU A 1212 -19.24 -43.16 -34.52
CA LEU A 1212 -20.15 -42.85 -35.65
C LEU A 1212 -20.61 -41.38 -35.56
#